data_AF-A0A2A6CIR7-F1
#
_entry.id   AF-A0A2A6CIR7-F1
#
_cell.length_a   1.000
_cell.length_b   1.000
_cell.length_c   1.000
_cell.angle_alpha   90.00
_cell.angle_beta   90.00
_cell.angle_gamma   90.00
#
_symmetry.space_group_name_H-M   'P 1'
#
loop_
_entity.id
_entity.type
_entity.pdbx_description
1 polymer ?
#
loop_
_entity_poly.entity_id
_entity_poly.type
_entity_poly.pdbx_seq_one_letter_code
_entity_poly.pdbx_strand_id
1 'polypeptide(L)'
;MESSIDSNIPTFKICGFPLLLVGVNLPTTVEVKHSEVHKGNISVTNREASDVMIKVGEKTIHAHKDFLASTIPFFRDLFNSNMIECANGEINLSSEFCGFNLATLEILLDYAYNGCLTISTDNVQDLMLGASFLRIESVLDECSEFIKRRLTVENIFSILYFCRSIAYERINSDIYKFLYKNFVYLSRSAEFLEMAFDDLIFFLKRDTLYVDDEKQIFEIVSRWIEFDIERRQYGARLLENVRWNLLTAEYISETVRKTEWVMNTPECTAFIDKTKKRIQNKAIDVRSKRVCEDRHVIFFGYRRVDDFSNDVCSFHVYDPITNIWTNPKSIRPFKHSFYGTRTDGYNIFFRRTLRKEIPDPDEEWLEMYNTLTDEWHTDRNSIENSASRFPDYIYAVRHCSSLAVIDGKVYMTGGENSYEHHLSSLETYDTTSNEWKALASMNSTRTCHCSEVIEGKLYVFGGVGDFADSLDSGECYDPETDRWTPISSMKYKRWASKSLVYNNHIYVFGGSCDDNTFLDSVERYDPVANTWTTLKKMIHKRSYSSAGVSCGKIFVFGSMDRWMPYTRTNTVEMYDPETNTWEERKPMPYALMCSPISVPASYPAPIANLENIWITEFRELNLKEELLKGIVDCGLMHPTKVQSEFIPRAISGNNYICELDAKGKTSSFVISTLQQLEPIDGQISVLILVPSREMASNIQREYARFSKYLEPNKIAAFFGGVPIKQNKEYLRNNCPHIVIGTPIRMLDLIQSGSLNIANIQHFVLDECDRMMGNSDMCDAVLKIFKSTKGHTQIMSYDVLNKNTRQKLLDIYEKRIT
;
A
#
# COMPACT_ATOMS: atom_id res chain seq x y z
N MET A 1 -5.29 64.20 3.52
CA MET A 1 -5.14 64.54 2.09
C MET A 1 -5.24 63.24 1.33
N GLU A 2 -6.23 63.18 0.45
CA GLU A 2 -6.42 62.27 -0.71
C GLU A 2 -5.09 62.11 -1.48
N SER A 3 -4.78 61.12 -2.32
CA SER A 3 -5.41 59.96 -2.99
C SER A 3 -4.21 59.19 -3.60
N SER A 4 -4.14 57.86 -3.63
CA SER A 4 -4.51 57.12 -4.83
C SER A 4 -4.63 55.62 -4.54
N ILE A 5 -5.73 55.06 -5.02
CA ILE A 5 -6.00 53.64 -5.16
C ILE A 5 -4.96 53.05 -6.11
N ASP A 6 -4.27 52.01 -5.66
CA ASP A 6 -3.81 50.94 -6.55
C ASP A 6 -4.38 49.63 -5.98
N SER A 7 -5.54 49.28 -6.52
CA SER A 7 -6.26 48.03 -6.31
C SER A 7 -5.57 46.95 -7.13
N ASN A 8 -4.76 46.10 -6.49
CA ASN A 8 -4.33 44.83 -7.07
C ASN A 8 -4.43 43.69 -6.03
N ILE A 9 -5.65 43.14 -6.01
CA ILE A 9 -6.04 41.74 -5.79
C ILE A 9 -5.88 41.16 -4.36
N PRO A 10 -6.99 41.05 -3.60
CA PRO A 10 -7.19 39.94 -2.68
C PRO A 10 -7.70 38.72 -3.46
N THR A 11 -6.84 37.72 -3.57
CA THR A 11 -7.12 36.40 -4.16
C THR A 11 -8.14 35.63 -3.32
N PHE A 12 -9.17 35.09 -3.96
CA PHE A 12 -10.14 34.19 -3.33
C PHE A 12 -9.50 32.81 -3.10
N LYS A 13 -9.60 32.32 -1.85
CA LYS A 13 -9.31 30.94 -1.45
C LYS A 13 -10.48 30.03 -1.85
N ILE A 14 -10.35 29.27 -2.94
CA ILE A 14 -10.67 27.84 -2.95
C ILE A 14 -9.48 27.12 -3.60
N CYS A 15 -8.83 26.29 -2.78
CA CYS A 15 -7.53 25.64 -2.85
C CYS A 15 -6.92 25.33 -4.23
N GLY A 16 -5.94 26.14 -4.64
CA GLY A 16 -5.02 25.89 -5.75
C GLY A 16 -3.99 24.78 -5.50
N PHE A 17 -4.44 23.62 -4.98
CA PHE A 17 -3.64 22.41 -4.89
C PHE A 17 -4.36 21.28 -5.63
N PRO A 18 -3.74 20.63 -6.62
CA PRO A 18 -4.32 19.48 -7.29
C PRO A 18 -4.50 18.34 -6.29
N LEU A 19 -5.65 17.66 -6.31
CA LEU A 19 -5.86 16.45 -5.52
C LEU A 19 -4.89 15.35 -5.99
N LEU A 20 -4.02 14.90 -5.09
CA LEU A 20 -3.13 13.77 -5.36
C LEU A 20 -3.93 12.47 -5.24
N LEU A 21 -4.34 11.91 -6.38
CA LEU A 21 -5.12 10.68 -6.46
C LEU A 21 -4.23 9.52 -6.89
N VAL A 22 -3.51 8.92 -5.93
CA VAL A 22 -2.70 7.71 -6.14
C VAL A 22 -3.53 6.47 -5.83
N GLY A 23 -3.44 5.46 -6.69
CA GLY A 23 -4.09 4.17 -6.44
C GLY A 23 -3.45 3.08 -7.30
N VAL A 24 -2.80 2.12 -6.66
CA VAL A 24 -2.26 0.95 -7.35
C VAL A 24 -3.45 0.07 -7.77
N ASN A 25 -3.56 -0.23 -9.07
CA ASN A 25 -4.58 -1.11 -9.67
C ASN A 25 -6.04 -0.58 -9.72
N LEU A 26 -6.27 0.73 -9.73
CA LEU A 26 -7.60 1.32 -9.99
C LEU A 26 -7.67 1.94 -11.39
N PRO A 27 -8.78 1.79 -12.13
CA PRO A 27 -8.91 2.32 -13.49
C PRO A 27 -8.83 3.85 -13.46
N THR A 28 -7.92 4.44 -14.24
CA THR A 28 -7.70 5.90 -14.27
C THR A 28 -8.94 6.67 -14.70
N THR A 29 -9.89 6.00 -15.36
CA THR A 29 -11.17 6.54 -15.78
C THR A 29 -12.35 5.61 -15.42
N VAL A 30 -13.54 6.19 -15.20
CA VAL A 30 -14.81 5.46 -15.01
C VAL A 30 -15.88 6.15 -15.84
N GLU A 31 -16.59 5.38 -16.67
CA GLU A 31 -17.74 5.87 -17.43
C GLU A 31 -19.01 5.80 -16.56
N VAL A 32 -19.71 6.93 -16.44
CA VAL A 32 -20.97 7.07 -15.73
C VAL A 32 -22.11 7.15 -16.74
N LYS A 33 -23.18 6.39 -16.54
CA LYS A 33 -24.38 6.41 -17.39
C LYS A 33 -25.61 6.80 -16.59
N HIS A 34 -26.36 7.78 -17.09
CA HIS A 34 -27.66 8.17 -16.56
C HIS A 34 -28.70 7.09 -16.88
N SER A 35 -29.57 6.77 -15.91
CA SER A 35 -30.56 5.69 -16.01
C SER A 35 -31.68 5.98 -17.02
N GLU A 36 -31.98 7.26 -17.27
CA GLU A 36 -32.99 7.68 -18.23
C GLU A 36 -32.32 8.19 -19.52
N VAL A 37 -32.32 7.35 -20.55
CA VAL A 37 -31.76 7.65 -21.87
C VAL A 37 -32.75 8.51 -22.65
N HIS A 38 -32.48 9.81 -22.80
CA HIS A 38 -33.08 10.58 -23.88
C HIS A 38 -32.32 10.24 -25.16
N LYS A 39 -32.96 9.47 -26.05
CA LYS A 39 -32.39 9.09 -27.36
C LYS A 39 -32.25 10.32 -28.25
N GLY A 40 -31.14 11.02 -28.14
CA GLY A 40 -30.70 12.02 -29.10
C GLY A 40 -29.18 12.10 -29.10
N ASN A 41 -28.51 11.31 -29.94
CA ASN A 41 -27.08 11.46 -30.21
C ASN A 41 -26.84 12.82 -30.89
N ILE A 42 -26.79 13.90 -30.12
CA ILE A 42 -26.57 15.27 -30.58
C ILE A 42 -25.25 15.72 -29.98
N SER A 43 -24.20 15.84 -30.80
CA SER A 43 -22.92 16.38 -30.38
C SER A 43 -23.01 17.90 -30.14
N VAL A 44 -22.18 18.46 -29.25
CA VAL A 44 -22.03 19.92 -29.04
C VAL A 44 -21.89 20.70 -30.35
N THR A 45 -21.32 20.06 -31.37
CA THR A 45 -20.99 20.65 -32.67
C THR A 45 -22.15 20.77 -33.65
N ASN A 46 -23.33 20.16 -33.39
CA ASN A 46 -24.44 20.13 -34.36
C ASN A 46 -25.80 20.45 -33.72
N ARG A 47 -25.91 21.66 -33.13
CA ARG A 47 -27.13 22.16 -32.48
C ARG A 47 -27.89 23.12 -33.41
N GLU A 48 -28.43 22.61 -34.51
CA GLU A 48 -29.39 23.37 -35.33
C GLU A 48 -30.68 23.59 -34.52
N ALA A 49 -31.21 24.82 -34.52
CA ALA A 49 -32.41 25.25 -33.77
C ALA A 49 -32.27 25.39 -32.22
N SER A 50 -31.11 25.81 -31.72
CA SER A 50 -30.91 26.18 -30.30
C SER A 50 -31.81 27.34 -29.84
N ASP A 51 -32.37 27.26 -28.63
CA ASP A 51 -33.24 28.29 -28.03
C ASP A 51 -32.61 28.99 -26.81
N VAL A 52 -31.37 28.64 -26.46
CA VAL A 52 -30.58 29.31 -25.42
C VAL A 52 -29.08 29.33 -25.77
N MET A 53 -28.40 30.41 -25.40
CA MET A 53 -26.95 30.58 -25.53
C MET A 53 -26.32 30.68 -24.15
N ILE A 54 -25.30 29.86 -23.87
CA ILE A 54 -24.52 29.87 -22.64
C ILE A 54 -23.15 30.49 -22.94
N LYS A 55 -22.87 31.64 -22.35
CA LYS A 55 -21.61 32.37 -22.51
C LYS A 55 -20.66 32.07 -21.35
N VAL A 56 -19.42 31.71 -21.66
CA VAL A 56 -18.35 31.43 -20.69
C VAL A 56 -17.11 32.20 -21.13
N GLY A 57 -16.90 33.37 -20.52
CA GLY A 57 -15.86 34.30 -20.97
C GLY A 57 -16.13 34.75 -22.41
N GLU A 58 -15.17 34.51 -23.30
CA GLU A 58 -15.26 34.84 -24.73
C GLU A 58 -15.94 33.75 -25.59
N LYS A 59 -16.23 32.58 -25.02
CA LYS A 59 -16.85 31.46 -25.76
C LYS A 59 -18.34 31.38 -25.54
N THR A 60 -19.08 31.01 -26.59
CA THR A 60 -20.54 30.85 -26.56
C THR A 60 -20.91 29.42 -26.96
N ILE A 61 -21.72 28.77 -26.15
CA ILE A 61 -22.24 27.41 -26.37
C ILE A 61 -23.74 27.52 -26.62
N HIS A 62 -24.20 27.14 -27.81
CA HIS A 62 -25.62 27.05 -28.16
C HIS A 62 -26.23 25.81 -27.50
N ALA A 63 -27.44 25.84 -26.94
CA ALA A 63 -28.08 24.67 -26.31
C ALA A 63 -29.62 24.71 -26.42
N HIS A 64 -30.29 23.66 -25.93
CA HIS A 64 -31.74 23.51 -25.90
C HIS A 64 -32.24 23.52 -24.45
N LYS A 65 -33.22 24.39 -24.13
CA LYS A 65 -33.76 24.54 -22.78
C LYS A 65 -34.32 23.22 -22.24
N ASP A 66 -35.04 22.46 -23.06
CA ASP A 66 -35.71 21.22 -22.66
C ASP A 66 -34.73 20.16 -22.14
N PHE A 67 -33.63 19.90 -22.86
CA PHE A 67 -32.61 18.91 -22.47
C PHE A 67 -31.83 19.34 -21.22
N LEU A 68 -31.56 20.64 -21.09
CA LEU A 68 -30.88 21.16 -19.90
C LEU A 68 -31.80 21.12 -18.68
N ALA A 69 -33.06 21.49 -18.84
CA ALA A 69 -34.05 21.46 -17.77
C ALA A 69 -34.42 20.03 -17.32
N SER A 70 -34.37 19.05 -18.22
CA SER A 70 -34.66 17.65 -17.86
C SER A 70 -33.60 17.07 -16.95
N THR A 71 -32.32 17.39 -17.20
CA THR A 71 -31.19 16.68 -16.59
C THR A 71 -30.41 17.53 -15.58
N ILE A 72 -30.39 18.86 -15.71
CA ILE A 72 -29.62 19.77 -14.86
C ILE A 72 -30.57 20.66 -14.04
N PRO A 73 -30.71 20.42 -12.72
CA PRO A 73 -31.62 21.17 -11.85
C PRO A 73 -31.40 22.68 -11.87
N PHE A 74 -30.15 23.14 -11.94
CA PHE A 74 -29.83 24.57 -12.04
C PHE A 74 -30.55 25.24 -13.22
N PHE A 75 -30.48 24.65 -14.42
CA PHE A 75 -31.12 25.22 -15.60
C PHE A 75 -32.65 25.10 -15.54
N ARG A 76 -33.18 24.00 -14.98
CA ARG A 76 -34.63 23.87 -14.73
C ARG A 76 -35.17 24.99 -13.85
N ASP A 77 -34.49 25.28 -12.75
CA ASP A 77 -34.89 26.33 -11.81
C ASP A 77 -34.72 27.71 -12.47
N LEU A 78 -33.64 27.93 -13.22
CA LEU A 78 -33.37 29.16 -13.96
C LEU A 78 -34.45 29.45 -15.02
N PHE A 79 -34.84 28.46 -15.83
CA PHE A 79 -35.85 28.65 -16.88
C PHE A 79 -37.27 28.84 -16.34
N ASN A 80 -37.56 28.30 -15.16
CA ASN A 80 -38.85 28.49 -14.48
C ASN A 80 -38.91 29.77 -13.64
N SER A 81 -37.83 30.55 -13.59
CA SER A 81 -37.75 31.81 -12.85
C SER A 81 -38.09 33.03 -13.73
N ASN A 82 -38.48 34.14 -13.10
CA ASN A 82 -38.69 35.44 -13.77
C ASN A 82 -37.37 36.23 -13.95
N MET A 83 -36.24 35.54 -14.15
CA MET A 83 -34.91 36.15 -14.31
C MET A 83 -34.70 36.70 -15.73
N ILE A 84 -33.89 37.76 -15.85
CA ILE A 84 -33.64 38.47 -17.13
C ILE A 84 -32.93 37.56 -18.15
N GLU A 85 -32.12 36.65 -17.65
CA GLU A 85 -31.40 35.60 -18.40
C GLU A 85 -32.36 34.67 -19.16
N CYS A 86 -33.57 34.45 -18.63
CA CYS A 86 -34.61 33.70 -19.32
C CYS A 86 -35.26 34.52 -20.46
N ALA A 87 -35.42 35.84 -20.26
CA ALA A 87 -36.05 36.74 -21.22
C ALA A 87 -35.15 37.07 -22.42
N ASN A 88 -33.83 37.14 -22.22
CA ASN A 88 -32.87 37.50 -23.27
C ASN A 88 -32.27 36.28 -24.01
N GLY A 89 -32.49 35.05 -23.52
CA GLY A 89 -31.97 33.83 -24.15
C GLY A 89 -30.45 33.65 -24.04
N GLU A 90 -29.77 34.47 -23.23
CA GLU A 90 -28.33 34.42 -22.99
C GLU A 90 -28.06 34.23 -21.48
N ILE A 91 -27.34 33.17 -21.15
CA ILE A 91 -26.93 32.83 -19.78
C ILE A 91 -25.42 33.02 -19.68
N ASN A 92 -24.95 33.92 -18.81
CA ASN A 92 -23.53 34.14 -18.60
C ASN A 92 -23.03 33.32 -17.40
N LEU A 93 -22.18 32.33 -17.67
CA LEU A 93 -21.49 31.48 -16.68
C LEU A 93 -19.98 31.72 -16.76
N SER A 94 -19.54 32.98 -16.70
CA SER A 94 -18.11 33.30 -16.75
C SER A 94 -17.34 32.54 -15.66
N SER A 95 -16.19 31.97 -16.06
CA SER A 95 -15.34 31.11 -15.24
C SER A 95 -14.88 31.76 -13.93
N GLU A 96 -14.86 33.09 -13.87
CA GLU A 96 -14.49 33.86 -12.69
C GLU A 96 -15.46 33.68 -11.50
N PHE A 97 -16.71 33.29 -11.75
CA PHE A 97 -17.72 33.13 -10.69
C PHE A 97 -18.12 31.68 -10.39
N CYS A 98 -17.95 30.76 -11.34
CA CYS A 98 -18.46 29.39 -11.22
C CYS A 98 -17.41 28.37 -10.73
N GLY A 99 -16.11 28.69 -10.78
CA GLY A 99 -15.05 27.90 -10.17
C GLY A 99 -14.65 26.62 -10.90
N PHE A 100 -15.16 26.38 -12.12
CA PHE A 100 -14.76 25.26 -12.99
C PHE A 100 -14.42 25.75 -14.40
N ASN A 101 -13.62 24.95 -15.13
CA ASN A 101 -13.17 25.30 -16.48
C ASN A 101 -14.22 24.99 -17.57
N LEU A 102 -14.04 25.57 -18.76
CA LEU A 102 -14.94 25.36 -19.91
C LEU A 102 -15.06 23.88 -20.29
N ALA A 103 -13.96 23.13 -20.28
CA ALA A 103 -13.97 21.71 -20.67
C ALA A 103 -14.90 20.89 -19.76
N THR A 104 -14.92 21.21 -18.46
CA THR A 104 -15.83 20.61 -17.49
C THR A 104 -17.29 20.93 -17.81
N LEU A 105 -17.58 22.20 -18.15
CA LEU A 105 -18.94 22.57 -18.56
C LEU A 105 -19.38 21.81 -19.80
N GLU A 106 -18.52 21.70 -20.81
CA GLU A 106 -18.81 20.94 -22.04
C GLU A 106 -19.12 19.48 -21.72
N ILE A 107 -18.35 18.83 -20.84
CA ILE A 107 -18.61 17.45 -20.37
C ILE A 107 -19.97 17.34 -19.66
N LEU A 108 -20.30 18.27 -18.75
CA LEU A 108 -21.56 18.24 -18.00
C LEU A 108 -22.77 18.56 -18.89
N LEU A 109 -22.61 19.42 -19.89
CA LEU A 109 -23.63 19.67 -20.89
C LEU A 109 -23.81 18.45 -21.81
N ASP A 110 -22.72 17.82 -22.27
CA ASP A 110 -22.81 16.59 -23.08
C ASP A 110 -23.45 15.44 -22.31
N TYR A 111 -23.20 15.35 -21.01
CA TYR A 111 -23.91 14.43 -20.13
C TYR A 111 -25.42 14.65 -20.15
N ALA A 112 -25.89 15.90 -20.22
CA ALA A 112 -27.32 16.19 -20.29
C ALA A 112 -28.00 15.70 -21.58
N TYR A 113 -27.26 15.63 -22.69
CA TYR A 113 -27.76 15.14 -23.99
C TYR A 113 -27.59 13.63 -24.15
N ASN A 114 -26.40 13.13 -23.85
CA ASN A 114 -26.01 11.76 -24.18
C ASN A 114 -26.22 10.79 -23.02
N GLY A 115 -26.40 11.31 -21.80
CA GLY A 115 -26.54 10.51 -20.60
C GLY A 115 -25.26 9.76 -20.22
N CYS A 116 -24.10 10.09 -20.78
CA CYS A 116 -22.82 9.49 -20.41
C CYS A 116 -21.74 10.54 -20.16
N LEU A 117 -20.86 10.29 -19.20
CA LEU A 117 -19.64 11.06 -18.97
C LEU A 117 -18.52 10.16 -18.46
N THR A 118 -17.28 10.63 -18.58
CA THR A 118 -16.11 9.90 -18.10
C THR A 118 -15.43 10.69 -16.98
N ILE A 119 -15.33 10.09 -15.79
CA ILE A 119 -14.58 10.61 -14.66
C ILE A 119 -13.13 10.10 -14.79
N SER A 120 -12.14 10.94 -14.53
CA SER A 120 -10.71 10.63 -14.52
C SER A 120 -10.01 11.24 -13.32
N THR A 121 -8.76 10.82 -13.04
CA THR A 121 -7.92 11.48 -12.03
C THR A 121 -7.67 12.95 -12.34
N ASP A 122 -7.69 13.32 -13.62
CA ASP A 122 -7.35 14.66 -14.08
C ASP A 122 -8.55 15.61 -14.05
N ASN A 123 -9.78 15.08 -14.22
CA ASN A 123 -10.99 15.90 -14.33
C ASN A 123 -11.91 15.84 -13.11
N VAL A 124 -11.75 14.86 -12.19
CA VAL A 124 -12.71 14.63 -11.11
C VAL A 124 -12.89 15.83 -10.19
N GLN A 125 -11.81 16.57 -9.91
CA GLN A 125 -11.87 17.76 -9.07
C GLN A 125 -12.74 18.85 -9.71
N ASP A 126 -12.48 19.16 -10.99
CA ASP A 126 -13.26 20.15 -11.73
C ASP A 126 -14.70 19.67 -11.96
N LEU A 127 -14.90 18.39 -12.27
CA LEU A 127 -16.24 17.78 -12.40
C LEU A 127 -17.05 17.91 -11.12
N MET A 128 -16.45 17.67 -9.94
CA MET A 128 -17.16 17.86 -8.68
C MET A 128 -17.52 19.33 -8.42
N LEU A 129 -16.64 20.27 -8.78
CA LEU A 129 -16.93 21.71 -8.69
C LEU A 129 -18.11 22.07 -9.60
N GLY A 130 -18.05 21.66 -10.87
CA GLY A 130 -19.12 21.91 -11.85
C GLY A 130 -20.43 21.23 -11.51
N ALA A 131 -20.41 19.97 -11.09
CA ALA A 131 -21.60 19.22 -10.69
C ALA A 131 -22.23 19.79 -9.40
N SER A 132 -21.42 20.28 -8.45
CA SER A 132 -21.92 20.99 -7.27
C SER A 132 -22.63 22.29 -7.66
N PHE A 133 -21.99 23.12 -8.49
CA PHE A 133 -22.58 24.37 -8.96
C PHE A 133 -23.88 24.16 -9.76
N LEU A 134 -23.88 23.20 -10.69
CA LEU A 134 -25.04 22.87 -11.52
C LEU A 134 -26.08 21.98 -10.80
N ARG A 135 -25.79 21.57 -9.56
CA ARG A 135 -26.64 20.74 -8.69
C ARG A 135 -26.97 19.36 -9.29
N ILE A 136 -25.99 18.73 -9.93
CA ILE A 136 -26.11 17.39 -10.54
C ILE A 136 -25.63 16.34 -9.54
N GLU A 137 -26.52 15.92 -8.64
CA GLU A 137 -26.19 14.99 -7.53
C GLU A 137 -25.70 13.62 -8.02
N SER A 138 -26.24 13.10 -9.11
CA SER A 138 -25.83 11.79 -9.66
C SER A 138 -24.34 11.77 -10.05
N VAL A 139 -23.84 12.88 -10.61
CA VAL A 139 -22.43 13.01 -10.99
C VAL A 139 -21.56 13.18 -9.75
N LEU A 140 -22.02 13.94 -8.75
CA LEU A 140 -21.32 14.07 -7.48
C LEU A 140 -21.18 12.74 -6.74
N ASP A 141 -22.24 11.93 -6.71
CA ASP A 141 -22.24 10.61 -6.08
C ASP A 141 -21.18 9.70 -6.75
N GLU A 142 -21.14 9.67 -8.08
CA GLU A 142 -20.16 8.87 -8.84
C GLU A 142 -18.72 9.38 -8.70
N CYS A 143 -18.51 10.70 -8.73
CA CYS A 143 -17.21 11.29 -8.42
C CYS A 143 -16.77 10.95 -6.99
N SER A 144 -17.71 10.91 -6.05
CA SER A 144 -17.41 10.57 -4.66
C SER A 144 -17.01 9.11 -4.49
N GLU A 145 -17.65 8.18 -5.21
CA GLU A 145 -17.26 6.77 -5.24
C GLU A 145 -15.87 6.59 -5.91
N PHE A 146 -15.58 7.38 -6.95
CA PHE A 146 -14.27 7.40 -7.59
C PHE A 146 -13.15 7.86 -6.64
N ILE A 147 -13.40 8.91 -5.83
CA ILE A 147 -12.46 9.43 -4.82
C ILE A 147 -12.34 8.48 -3.63
N LYS A 148 -13.45 7.93 -3.15
CA LYS A 148 -13.49 7.01 -2.00
C LYS A 148 -12.53 5.83 -2.16
N ARG A 149 -12.43 5.27 -3.37
CA ARG A 149 -11.52 4.16 -3.67
C ARG A 149 -10.03 4.55 -3.63
N ARG A 150 -9.72 5.85 -3.61
CA ARG A 150 -8.35 6.41 -3.69
C ARG A 150 -7.95 7.22 -2.46
N LEU A 151 -8.63 7.02 -1.33
CA LEU A 151 -8.24 7.63 -0.06
C LEU A 151 -6.91 7.05 0.44
N THR A 152 -5.95 7.92 0.74
CA THR A 152 -4.64 7.60 1.31
C THR A 152 -4.33 8.49 2.50
N VAL A 153 -3.33 8.11 3.30
CA VAL A 153 -2.84 8.95 4.41
C VAL A 153 -2.24 10.29 3.94
N GLU A 154 -1.83 10.37 2.68
CA GLU A 154 -1.23 11.57 2.08
C GLU A 154 -2.29 12.55 1.54
N ASN A 155 -3.44 12.06 1.09
CA ASN A 155 -4.45 12.89 0.44
C ASN A 155 -5.72 13.16 1.27
N ILE A 156 -5.92 12.46 2.40
CA ILE A 156 -7.19 12.48 3.15
C ILE A 156 -7.59 13.88 3.63
N PHE A 157 -6.65 14.68 4.13
CA PHE A 157 -6.94 16.04 4.60
C PHE A 157 -7.31 16.96 3.44
N SER A 158 -6.56 16.89 2.34
CA SER A 158 -6.84 17.66 1.11
C SER A 158 -8.24 17.33 0.56
N ILE A 159 -8.61 16.05 0.54
CA ILE A 159 -9.94 15.59 0.11
C ILE A 159 -11.01 16.07 1.08
N LEU A 160 -10.80 15.98 2.40
CA LEU A 160 -11.73 16.47 3.41
C LEU A 160 -12.01 17.97 3.24
N TYR A 161 -10.96 18.79 3.10
CA TYR A 161 -11.11 20.23 2.93
C TYR A 161 -11.76 20.59 1.59
N PHE A 162 -11.46 19.84 0.53
CA PHE A 162 -12.12 20.00 -0.77
C PHE A 162 -13.61 19.67 -0.70
N CYS A 163 -14.01 18.52 -0.14
CA CYS A 163 -15.42 18.17 -0.02
C CYS A 163 -16.20 19.18 0.85
N ARG A 164 -15.57 19.72 1.89
CA ARG A 164 -16.15 20.81 2.70
C ARG A 164 -16.31 22.11 1.93
N SER A 165 -15.35 22.49 1.08
CA SER A 165 -15.43 23.73 0.31
C SER A 165 -16.59 23.74 -0.70
N ILE A 166 -16.94 22.55 -1.23
CA ILE A 166 -18.10 22.37 -2.11
C ILE A 166 -19.39 21.97 -1.37
N ALA A 167 -19.37 22.00 -0.03
CA ALA A 167 -20.48 21.62 0.85
C ALA A 167 -21.07 20.22 0.56
N TYR A 168 -20.23 19.26 0.14
CA TYR A 168 -20.66 17.91 -0.20
C TYR A 168 -20.42 16.94 0.96
N GLU A 169 -21.49 16.57 1.66
CA GLU A 169 -21.38 15.83 2.93
C GLU A 169 -21.49 14.31 2.81
N ARG A 170 -21.98 13.75 1.68
CA ARG A 170 -22.28 12.31 1.56
C ARG A 170 -21.03 11.41 1.74
N ILE A 171 -19.87 11.87 1.28
CA ILE A 171 -18.59 11.14 1.41
C ILE A 171 -17.96 11.28 2.82
N ASN A 172 -18.40 12.24 3.63
CA ASN A 172 -17.76 12.55 4.92
C ASN A 172 -17.70 11.35 5.86
N SER A 173 -18.71 10.49 5.87
CA SER A 173 -18.71 9.28 6.68
C SER A 173 -17.49 8.40 6.37
N ASP A 174 -17.17 8.19 5.08
CA ASP A 174 -16.05 7.35 4.66
C ASP A 174 -14.70 8.01 4.93
N ILE A 175 -14.61 9.33 4.70
CA ILE A 175 -13.42 10.14 5.02
C ILE A 175 -13.11 10.08 6.52
N TYR A 176 -14.12 10.34 7.36
CA TYR A 176 -13.93 10.34 8.80
C TYR A 176 -13.59 8.95 9.33
N LYS A 177 -14.19 7.88 8.80
CA LYS A 177 -13.80 6.51 9.14
C LYS A 177 -12.32 6.25 8.84
N PHE A 178 -11.85 6.64 7.65
CA PHE A 178 -10.43 6.50 7.27
C PHE A 178 -9.51 7.34 8.18
N LEU A 179 -9.91 8.57 8.48
CA LEU A 179 -9.14 9.49 9.32
C LEU A 179 -9.03 8.97 10.76
N TYR A 180 -10.14 8.58 11.39
CA TYR A 180 -10.13 8.06 12.76
C TYR A 180 -9.23 6.83 12.88
N LYS A 181 -9.24 5.96 11.87
CA LYS A 181 -8.44 4.74 11.78
C LYS A 181 -6.95 4.98 11.68
N ASN A 182 -6.54 6.05 11.00
CA ASN A 182 -5.14 6.38 10.78
C ASN A 182 -4.67 7.60 11.60
N PHE A 183 -5.45 8.02 12.60
CA PHE A 183 -5.27 9.31 13.28
C PHE A 183 -3.87 9.49 13.90
N VAL A 184 -3.34 8.46 14.56
CA VAL A 184 -1.99 8.50 15.14
C VAL A 184 -0.92 8.69 14.06
N TYR A 185 -1.06 8.01 12.92
CA TYR A 185 -0.11 8.18 11.82
C TYR A 185 -0.23 9.56 11.18
N LEU A 186 -1.47 9.99 10.90
CA LEU A 186 -1.78 11.31 10.35
C LEU A 186 -1.25 12.43 11.25
N SER A 187 -1.27 12.27 12.58
CA SER A 187 -0.72 13.25 13.51
C SER A 187 0.78 13.54 13.36
N ARG A 188 1.51 12.66 12.67
CA ARG A 188 2.94 12.82 12.38
C ARG A 188 3.17 13.63 11.10
N SER A 189 2.17 13.77 10.24
CA SER A 189 2.28 14.44 8.93
C SER A 189 2.37 15.96 9.06
N ALA A 190 2.86 16.62 8.01
CA ALA A 190 2.98 18.08 7.97
C ALA A 190 1.60 18.75 7.88
N GLU A 191 0.68 18.16 7.11
CA GLU A 191 -0.69 18.62 6.91
C GLU A 191 -1.48 18.67 8.23
N PHE A 192 -1.20 17.72 9.13
CA PHE A 192 -1.80 17.73 10.46
C PHE A 192 -1.33 18.92 11.31
N LEU A 193 -0.06 19.34 11.19
CA LEU A 193 0.48 20.50 11.90
C LEU A 193 -0.14 21.81 11.40
N GLU A 194 -0.63 21.84 10.17
CA GLU A 194 -1.37 22.96 9.59
C GLU A 194 -2.88 22.97 9.93
N MET A 195 -3.39 21.89 10.53
CA MET A 195 -4.81 21.76 10.88
C MET A 195 -5.28 22.84 11.85
N ALA A 196 -6.50 23.35 11.63
CA ALA A 196 -7.12 24.33 12.49
C ALA A 196 -7.47 23.77 13.88
N PHE A 197 -7.47 24.64 14.89
CA PHE A 197 -7.79 24.28 16.27
C PHE A 197 -9.15 23.58 16.43
N ASP A 198 -10.20 24.11 15.77
CA ASP A 198 -11.56 23.56 15.90
C ASP A 198 -11.68 22.15 15.31
N ASP A 199 -10.94 21.87 14.24
CA ASP A 199 -10.87 20.54 13.63
C ASP A 199 -10.15 19.54 14.55
N LEU A 200 -9.03 19.94 15.15
CA LEU A 200 -8.34 19.11 16.13
C LEU A 200 -9.25 18.73 17.30
N ILE A 201 -9.95 19.71 17.88
CA ILE A 201 -10.93 19.47 18.96
C ILE A 201 -12.05 18.53 18.50
N PHE A 202 -12.55 18.71 17.28
CA PHE A 202 -13.59 17.84 16.72
C PHE A 202 -13.14 16.38 16.68
N PHE A 203 -11.88 16.12 16.30
CA PHE A 203 -11.32 14.77 16.31
C PHE A 203 -11.11 14.24 17.73
N LEU A 204 -10.43 14.99 18.60
CA LEU A 204 -10.07 14.55 19.97
C LEU A 204 -11.28 14.22 20.86
N LYS A 205 -12.45 14.79 20.57
CA LYS A 205 -13.70 14.48 21.29
C LYS A 205 -14.27 13.10 20.98
N ARG A 206 -13.84 12.44 19.90
CA ARG A 206 -14.47 11.19 19.42
C ARG A 206 -14.00 9.98 20.19
N ASP A 207 -14.95 9.18 20.65
CA ASP A 207 -14.65 7.96 21.39
C ASP A 207 -14.11 6.82 20.52
N THR A 208 -14.34 6.93 19.21
CA THR A 208 -13.95 5.99 18.16
C THR A 208 -12.58 6.30 17.55
N LEU A 209 -11.76 7.16 18.16
CA LEU A 209 -10.38 7.40 17.70
C LEU A 209 -9.51 6.17 17.98
N TYR A 210 -8.67 5.80 17.01
CA TYR A 210 -7.82 4.62 17.08
C TYR A 210 -6.49 5.01 17.71
N VAL A 211 -6.39 4.80 19.02
CA VAL A 211 -5.17 5.01 19.81
C VAL A 211 -4.96 3.84 20.76
N ASP A 212 -3.70 3.46 20.98
CA ASP A 212 -3.33 2.34 21.85
C ASP A 212 -3.58 2.70 23.33
N ASP A 213 -3.29 3.95 23.68
CA ASP A 213 -3.49 4.55 24.98
C ASP A 213 -3.78 6.06 24.89
N GLU A 214 -4.09 6.67 26.04
CA GLU A 214 -4.37 8.11 26.10
C GLU A 214 -3.08 8.96 26.16
N LYS A 215 -1.89 8.35 26.32
CA LYS A 215 -0.61 9.09 26.26
C LYS A 215 -0.39 9.60 24.85
N GLN A 216 -0.67 8.76 23.84
CA GLN A 216 -0.62 9.16 22.43
C GLN A 216 -1.47 10.40 22.16
N ILE A 217 -2.65 10.53 22.77
CA ILE A 217 -3.50 11.73 22.61
C ILE A 217 -2.81 12.98 23.16
N PHE A 218 -2.16 12.89 24.33
CA PHE A 218 -1.41 14.00 24.90
C PHE A 218 -0.19 14.37 24.04
N GLU A 219 0.53 13.38 23.51
CA GLU A 219 1.68 13.59 22.63
C GLU A 219 1.27 14.27 21.32
N ILE A 220 0.15 13.86 20.73
CA ILE A 220 -0.45 14.48 19.55
C ILE A 220 -0.77 15.95 19.80
N VAL A 221 -1.42 16.25 20.94
CA VAL A 221 -1.71 17.63 21.36
C VAL A 221 -0.43 18.43 21.55
N SER A 222 0.58 17.85 22.21
CA SER A 222 1.86 18.51 22.45
C SER A 222 2.56 18.86 21.15
N ARG A 223 2.66 17.91 20.22
CA ARG A 223 3.27 18.12 18.89
C ARG A 223 2.60 19.26 18.12
N TRP A 224 1.26 19.33 18.13
CA TRP A 224 0.53 20.38 17.43
C TRP A 224 0.72 21.78 18.04
N ILE A 225 0.85 21.86 19.38
CA ILE A 225 1.15 23.11 20.10
C ILE A 225 2.61 23.52 19.91
N GLU A 226 3.55 22.57 19.97
CA GLU A 226 4.99 22.85 19.86
C GLU A 226 5.39 23.34 18.46
N PHE A 227 4.60 23.02 17.44
CA PHE A 227 4.81 23.53 16.09
C PHE A 227 4.66 25.06 15.97
N ASP A 228 3.80 25.67 16.78
CA ASP A 228 3.56 27.12 16.76
C ASP A 228 3.25 27.64 18.16
N ILE A 229 4.15 28.49 18.66
CA ILE A 229 4.15 28.99 20.03
C ILE A 229 2.87 29.76 20.39
N GLU A 230 2.21 30.39 19.41
CA GLU A 230 0.94 31.11 19.66
C GLU A 230 -0.21 30.16 20.02
N ARG A 231 -0.08 28.87 19.68
CA ARG A 231 -1.09 27.85 19.99
C ARG A 231 -1.13 27.44 21.45
N ARG A 232 -0.13 27.84 22.25
CA ARG A 232 -0.11 27.59 23.70
C ARG A 232 -1.38 28.10 24.39
N GLN A 233 -1.99 29.18 23.88
CA GLN A 233 -3.27 29.72 24.38
C GLN A 233 -4.44 28.71 24.32
N TYR A 234 -4.37 27.72 23.42
CA TYR A 234 -5.39 26.68 23.26
C TYR A 234 -5.17 25.46 24.16
N GLY A 235 -4.02 25.39 24.84
CA GLY A 235 -3.57 24.21 25.58
C GLY A 235 -4.60 23.68 26.57
N ALA A 236 -5.17 24.53 27.42
CA ALA A 236 -6.15 24.11 28.43
C ALA A 236 -7.40 23.47 27.80
N ARG A 237 -7.89 24.00 26.67
CA ARG A 237 -9.05 23.45 25.95
C ARG A 237 -8.72 22.13 25.26
N LEU A 238 -7.49 21.94 24.78
CA LEU A 238 -7.07 20.66 24.21
C LEU A 238 -6.95 19.59 25.31
N LEU A 239 -6.39 19.96 26.46
CA LEU A 239 -6.24 19.09 27.64
C LEU A 239 -7.59 18.58 28.19
N GLU A 240 -8.70 19.32 28.01
CA GLU A 240 -10.05 18.85 28.35
C GLU A 240 -10.49 17.59 27.57
N ASN A 241 -9.86 17.33 26.42
CA ASN A 241 -10.18 16.18 25.57
C ASN A 241 -9.27 14.97 25.84
N VAL A 242 -8.28 15.12 26.72
CA VAL A 242 -7.45 14.02 27.22
C VAL A 242 -8.19 13.32 28.36
N ARG A 243 -8.30 11.98 28.31
CA ARG A 243 -8.93 11.16 29.36
C ARG A 243 -7.95 10.90 30.50
N TRP A 244 -7.77 11.90 31.36
CA TRP A 244 -6.80 11.88 32.46
C TRP A 244 -6.94 10.70 33.44
N ASN A 245 -8.13 10.12 33.57
CA ASN A 245 -8.35 8.91 34.39
C ASN A 245 -7.66 7.66 33.82
N LEU A 246 -7.26 7.68 32.54
CA LEU A 246 -6.54 6.60 31.87
C LEU A 246 -5.02 6.82 31.85
N LEU A 247 -4.54 7.99 32.30
CA LEU A 247 -3.11 8.29 32.44
C LEU A 247 -2.62 7.90 33.84
N THR A 248 -1.38 7.40 33.93
CA THR A 248 -0.76 7.10 35.23
C THR A 248 -0.40 8.38 35.97
N ALA A 249 -0.49 8.36 37.30
CA ALA A 249 -0.14 9.51 38.13
C ALA A 249 1.33 9.95 37.94
N GLU A 250 2.20 8.99 37.64
CA GLU A 250 3.60 9.20 37.29
C GLU A 250 3.73 9.95 35.97
N TYR A 251 3.12 9.46 34.87
CA TYR A 251 3.20 10.12 33.56
C TYR A 251 2.70 11.57 33.63
N ILE A 252 1.63 11.82 34.40
CA ILE A 252 1.13 13.19 34.63
C ILE A 252 2.18 14.07 35.32
N SER A 253 2.93 13.53 36.28
CA SER A 253 3.85 14.31 37.12
C SER A 253 5.23 14.47 36.49
N GLU A 254 5.74 13.41 35.84
CA GLU A 254 7.08 13.34 35.27
C GLU A 254 7.14 13.82 33.83
N THR A 255 6.09 13.55 33.03
CA THR A 255 6.06 13.94 31.61
C THR A 255 5.21 15.18 31.43
N VAL A 256 3.91 15.09 31.66
CA VAL A 256 2.94 16.14 31.30
C VAL A 256 3.23 17.47 32.01
N ARG A 257 3.53 17.43 33.31
CA ARG A 257 3.83 18.65 34.09
C ARG A 257 5.17 19.28 33.72
N LYS A 258 6.13 18.49 33.23
CA LYS A 258 7.47 18.97 32.85
C LYS A 258 7.55 19.40 31.39
N THR A 259 6.50 19.21 30.60
CA THR A 259 6.44 19.69 29.22
C THR A 259 6.51 21.22 29.20
N GLU A 260 7.38 21.78 28.33
CA GLU A 260 7.72 23.20 28.32
C GLU A 260 6.50 24.12 28.17
N TRP A 261 5.62 23.81 27.20
CA TRP A 261 4.43 24.62 26.96
C TRP A 261 3.40 24.54 28.10
N VAL A 262 3.36 23.42 28.83
CA VAL A 262 2.50 23.25 30.00
C VAL A 262 3.01 24.11 31.15
N MET A 263 4.31 24.05 31.45
CA MET A 263 4.92 24.85 32.53
C MET A 263 4.77 26.35 32.30
N ASN A 264 4.90 26.78 31.04
CA ASN A 264 4.86 28.18 30.67
C ASN A 264 3.43 28.73 30.49
N THR A 265 2.39 27.91 30.67
CA THR A 265 0.98 28.32 30.52
C THR A 265 0.21 28.11 31.83
N PRO A 266 -0.04 29.19 32.61
CA PRO A 266 -0.71 29.11 33.92
C PRO A 266 -2.07 28.39 33.89
N GLU A 267 -2.84 28.58 32.82
CA GLU A 267 -4.15 27.96 32.63
C GLU A 267 -4.06 26.43 32.55
N CYS A 268 -3.02 25.92 31.89
CA CYS A 268 -2.77 24.49 31.74
C CYS A 268 -2.37 23.86 33.08
N THR A 269 -1.46 24.50 33.82
CA THR A 269 -1.05 24.02 35.15
C THR A 269 -2.22 24.02 36.14
N ALA A 270 -3.04 25.08 36.15
CA ALA A 270 -4.25 25.17 36.96
C ALA A 270 -5.28 24.09 36.61
N PHE A 271 -5.45 23.80 35.32
CA PHE A 271 -6.32 22.72 34.85
C PHE A 271 -5.84 21.35 35.35
N ILE A 272 -4.54 21.04 35.22
CA ILE A 272 -3.95 19.78 35.68
C ILE A 272 -4.14 19.61 37.19
N ASP A 273 -3.88 20.65 37.99
CA ASP A 273 -4.03 20.60 39.44
C ASP A 273 -5.49 20.37 39.87
N LYS A 274 -6.42 21.01 39.17
CA LYS A 274 -7.87 20.80 39.38
C LYS A 274 -8.28 19.37 39.01
N THR A 275 -7.80 18.86 37.90
CA THR A 275 -8.12 17.50 37.41
C THR A 275 -7.52 16.43 38.32
N LYS A 276 -6.27 16.60 38.79
CA LYS A 276 -5.63 15.69 39.75
C LYS A 276 -6.45 15.58 41.06
N LYS A 277 -6.93 16.71 41.60
CA LYS A 277 -7.83 16.72 42.77
C LYS A 277 -9.15 15.99 42.49
N ARG A 278 -9.72 16.15 41.29
CA ARG A 278 -10.97 15.46 40.90
C ARG A 278 -10.79 13.94 40.74
N ILE A 279 -9.65 13.49 40.18
CA ILE A 279 -9.29 12.07 40.09
C ILE A 279 -9.17 11.47 41.50
N GLN A 280 -8.45 12.15 42.40
CA GLN A 280 -8.31 11.72 43.80
C GLN A 280 -9.66 11.59 44.52
N ASN A 281 -10.60 12.50 44.24
CA ASN A 281 -11.94 12.49 44.83
C ASN A 281 -12.95 11.58 44.10
N LYS A 282 -12.52 10.78 43.10
CA LYS A 282 -13.39 9.95 42.23
C LYS A 282 -14.56 10.72 41.58
N ALA A 283 -14.40 12.03 41.36
CA ALA A 283 -15.47 12.94 40.95
C ALA A 283 -15.45 13.24 39.42
N ILE A 284 -14.79 12.41 38.61
CA ILE A 284 -14.69 12.57 37.16
C ILE A 284 -15.64 11.61 36.47
N ASP A 285 -16.33 12.10 35.45
CA ASP A 285 -17.11 11.31 34.51
C ASP A 285 -16.19 10.27 33.86
N VAL A 286 -16.41 8.99 34.14
CA VAL A 286 -15.55 7.90 33.68
C VAL A 286 -15.84 7.68 32.19
N ARG A 287 -15.24 8.50 31.33
CA ARG A 287 -15.17 8.18 29.90
C ARG A 287 -14.46 6.84 29.77
N SER A 288 -15.03 5.93 28.96
CA SER A 288 -14.47 4.61 28.66
C SER A 288 -13.07 4.71 28.04
N LYS A 289 -12.38 3.60 27.80
CA LYS A 289 -11.19 3.61 26.92
C LYS A 289 -11.64 3.93 25.48
N ARG A 290 -10.80 4.56 24.66
CA ARG A 290 -11.11 4.75 23.23
C ARG A 290 -11.13 3.36 22.60
N VAL A 291 -12.23 3.00 21.94
CA VAL A 291 -12.45 1.62 21.47
C VAL A 291 -12.06 1.54 20.00
N CYS A 292 -11.15 0.62 19.68
CA CYS A 292 -10.95 0.17 18.32
C CYS A 292 -12.13 -0.73 17.93
N GLU A 293 -13.05 -0.20 17.12
CA GLU A 293 -14.24 -0.93 16.64
C GLU A 293 -13.99 -1.75 15.36
N ASP A 294 -12.78 -1.70 14.76
CA ASP A 294 -12.46 -2.46 13.54
C ASP A 294 -11.82 -3.83 13.84
N ARG A 295 -12.13 -4.80 12.98
CA ARG A 295 -11.56 -6.16 12.95
C ARG A 295 -10.04 -6.10 12.82
N HIS A 296 -9.25 -6.24 13.88
CA HIS A 296 -7.83 -6.58 13.64
C HIS A 296 -7.76 -8.04 13.29
N VAL A 297 -7.40 -8.36 12.05
CA VAL A 297 -7.12 -9.74 11.70
C VAL A 297 -5.70 -10.10 12.10
N ILE A 298 -5.49 -11.32 12.60
CA ILE A 298 -4.15 -11.79 12.99
C ILE A 298 -3.64 -12.64 11.84
N PHE A 299 -2.46 -12.29 11.32
CA PHE A 299 -1.83 -12.99 10.19
C PHE A 299 -0.88 -14.06 10.71
N PHE A 300 -0.92 -15.21 10.04
CA PHE A 300 -0.13 -16.38 10.39
C PHE A 300 0.67 -16.82 9.18
N GLY A 301 1.99 -16.80 9.30
CA GLY A 301 2.86 -17.64 8.52
C GLY A 301 3.16 -18.92 9.29
N TYR A 302 3.05 -20.08 8.64
CA TYR A 302 3.45 -21.33 9.27
C TYR A 302 4.19 -22.26 8.31
N ARG A 303 5.01 -23.14 8.89
CA ARG A 303 5.67 -24.27 8.20
C ARG A 303 4.85 -25.54 8.43
N ARG A 304 4.36 -26.15 7.36
CA ARG A 304 3.82 -27.51 7.42
C ARG A 304 5.00 -28.50 7.36
N VAL A 305 5.20 -29.26 8.45
CA VAL A 305 6.15 -30.38 8.45
C VAL A 305 5.35 -31.65 8.24
N ASP A 306 5.09 -31.99 6.97
CA ASP A 306 4.72 -33.34 6.59
C ASP A 306 6.01 -34.13 6.32
N ASP A 307 5.99 -35.45 6.53
CA ASP A 307 7.15 -36.34 6.49
C ASP A 307 8.19 -36.00 5.40
N PHE A 308 9.34 -35.50 5.85
CA PHE A 308 10.66 -35.50 5.21
C PHE A 308 10.86 -34.99 3.77
N SER A 309 9.86 -34.45 3.04
CA SER A 309 10.14 -34.14 1.63
C SER A 309 9.52 -32.90 0.98
N ASN A 310 8.75 -32.02 1.62
CA ASN A 310 8.40 -30.71 1.02
C ASN A 310 7.98 -29.68 2.07
N ASP A 311 8.75 -28.58 2.18
CA ASP A 311 8.42 -27.44 3.01
C ASP A 311 7.30 -26.61 2.35
N VAL A 312 6.13 -26.51 3.01
CA VAL A 312 5.05 -25.62 2.56
C VAL A 312 4.83 -24.52 3.59
N CYS A 313 5.11 -23.28 3.19
CA CYS A 313 4.71 -22.08 3.91
C CYS A 313 3.34 -21.61 3.43
N SER A 314 2.36 -21.50 4.33
CA SER A 314 1.02 -20.99 3.98
C SER A 314 0.52 -19.95 4.95
N PHE A 315 -0.30 -19.04 4.43
CA PHE A 315 -0.86 -17.93 5.18
C PHE A 315 -2.24 -18.24 5.68
N HIS A 316 -2.50 -17.87 6.93
CA HIS A 316 -3.84 -17.89 7.50
C HIS A 316 -4.12 -16.57 8.18
N VAL A 317 -5.39 -16.20 8.18
CA VAL A 317 -5.87 -14.97 8.78
C VAL A 317 -6.96 -15.34 9.77
N TYR A 318 -6.81 -14.89 11.01
CA TYR A 318 -7.82 -15.09 12.04
C TYR A 318 -8.51 -13.77 12.31
N ASP A 319 -9.83 -13.73 12.18
CA ASP A 319 -10.66 -12.60 12.58
C ASP A 319 -11.11 -12.81 14.04
N PRO A 320 -10.59 -12.02 15.00
CA PRO A 320 -10.90 -12.13 16.41
C PRO A 320 -12.32 -11.70 16.75
N ILE A 321 -12.96 -10.86 15.93
CA ILE A 321 -14.35 -10.44 16.14
C ILE A 321 -15.29 -11.56 15.72
N THR A 322 -15.13 -12.08 14.49
CA THR A 322 -16.01 -13.15 13.99
C THR A 322 -15.61 -14.54 14.48
N ASN A 323 -14.42 -14.69 15.07
CA ASN A 323 -13.83 -15.96 15.51
C ASN A 323 -13.65 -16.96 14.35
N ILE A 324 -13.26 -16.47 13.16
CA ILE A 324 -13.16 -17.27 11.94
C ILE A 324 -11.75 -17.22 11.35
N TRP A 325 -11.30 -18.34 10.80
CA TRP A 325 -10.06 -18.47 10.05
C TRP A 325 -10.32 -18.42 8.55
N THR A 326 -9.53 -17.64 7.82
CA THR A 326 -9.55 -17.55 6.35
C THR A 326 -8.15 -17.81 5.77
N ASN A 327 -8.09 -18.31 4.54
CA ASN A 327 -6.84 -18.61 3.84
C ASN A 327 -6.72 -17.68 2.62
N PRO A 328 -5.89 -16.64 2.67
CA PRO A 328 -5.71 -15.73 1.55
C PRO A 328 -4.94 -16.40 0.42
N LYS A 329 -5.61 -16.62 -0.72
CA LYS A 329 -4.99 -17.12 -1.95
C LYS A 329 -4.07 -16.09 -2.62
N SER A 330 -4.11 -14.84 -2.14
CA SER A 330 -3.48 -13.66 -2.72
C SER A 330 -2.09 -13.33 -2.16
N ILE A 331 -1.63 -13.98 -1.09
CA ILE A 331 -0.33 -13.63 -0.50
C ILE A 331 0.75 -14.54 -1.09
N ARG A 332 1.85 -13.95 -1.58
CA ARG A 332 3.02 -14.71 -2.03
C ARG A 332 3.50 -15.61 -0.89
N PRO A 333 3.56 -16.95 -1.08
CA PRO A 333 4.08 -17.85 -0.06
C PRO A 333 5.53 -17.47 0.29
N PHE A 334 5.86 -17.54 1.57
CA PHE A 334 7.25 -17.41 2.01
C PHE A 334 8.13 -18.46 1.33
N LYS A 335 9.32 -18.05 0.88
CA LYS A 335 10.27 -19.00 0.29
C LYS A 335 10.85 -19.95 1.33
N HIS A 336 10.93 -19.54 2.61
CA HIS A 336 11.68 -20.26 3.65
C HIS A 336 11.00 -20.23 5.03
N SER A 337 11.48 -21.07 5.95
CA SER A 337 11.00 -21.19 7.33
C SER A 337 11.58 -20.08 8.23
N PHE A 338 10.76 -19.47 9.10
CA PHE A 338 11.20 -18.40 9.99
C PHE A 338 10.84 -18.64 11.47
N TYR A 339 11.78 -18.38 12.39
CA TYR A 339 11.55 -18.43 13.85
C TYR A 339 11.43 -17.05 14.49
N GLY A 340 11.84 -15.99 13.80
CA GLY A 340 11.76 -14.61 14.29
C GLY A 340 11.00 -13.72 13.33
N THR A 341 9.95 -13.07 13.83
CA THR A 341 9.18 -12.07 13.09
C THR A 341 9.02 -10.81 13.95
N ARG A 342 9.26 -9.64 13.36
CA ARG A 342 8.98 -8.33 13.97
C ARG A 342 8.46 -7.37 12.91
N THR A 343 7.61 -6.44 13.34
CA THR A 343 7.00 -5.43 12.47
C THR A 343 7.52 -4.05 12.86
N ASP A 344 7.80 -3.21 11.87
CA ASP A 344 8.02 -1.78 12.05
C ASP A 344 7.40 -1.01 10.90
N GLY A 345 6.34 -0.28 11.20
CA GLY A 345 5.43 0.26 10.19
C GLY A 345 5.10 -0.81 9.16
N TYR A 346 5.25 -0.47 7.89
CA TYR A 346 4.92 -1.35 6.76
C TYR A 346 5.89 -2.50 6.52
N ASN A 347 6.96 -2.61 7.29
CA ASN A 347 7.97 -3.64 7.09
C ASN A 347 7.79 -4.78 8.08
N ILE A 348 7.79 -6.00 7.55
CA ILE A 348 7.86 -7.22 8.35
C ILE A 348 9.24 -7.82 8.15
N PHE A 349 9.99 -7.92 9.24
CA PHE A 349 11.31 -8.53 9.25
C PHE A 349 11.20 -10.01 9.62
N PHE A 350 11.84 -10.84 8.81
CA PHE A 350 11.87 -12.29 8.94
C PHE A 350 13.30 -12.77 9.12
N ARG A 351 13.46 -13.71 10.04
CA ARG A 351 14.72 -14.41 10.28
C ARG A 351 14.61 -15.88 9.93
N ARG A 352 15.47 -16.33 9.01
CA ARG A 352 15.60 -17.75 8.65
C ARG A 352 16.30 -18.57 9.74
N THR A 353 16.00 -19.86 9.78
CA THR A 353 16.76 -20.84 10.55
C THR A 353 17.19 -22.02 9.68
N LEU A 354 18.50 -22.28 9.61
CA LEU A 354 19.05 -23.52 9.10
C LEU A 354 18.88 -24.65 10.14
N ARG A 355 18.78 -25.90 9.69
CA ARG A 355 18.93 -27.07 10.55
C ARG A 355 20.07 -27.91 9.98
N LYS A 356 21.24 -27.84 10.63
CA LYS A 356 22.38 -28.78 10.52
C LYS A 356 23.10 -28.96 9.17
N GLU A 357 22.73 -28.28 8.08
CA GLU A 357 23.57 -28.26 6.88
C GLU A 357 24.56 -27.09 6.92
N ILE A 358 25.76 -27.32 6.38
CA ILE A 358 26.82 -26.31 6.24
C ILE A 358 26.18 -25.10 5.54
N PRO A 359 26.27 -23.88 6.10
CA PRO A 359 25.66 -22.70 5.51
C PRO A 359 26.18 -22.54 4.08
N ASP A 360 25.28 -22.45 3.11
CA ASP A 360 25.65 -22.00 1.78
C ASP A 360 26.11 -20.53 1.92
N PRO A 361 27.36 -20.21 1.55
CA PRO A 361 27.86 -18.84 1.61
C PRO A 361 27.05 -17.88 0.74
N ASP A 362 26.21 -18.34 -0.20
CA ASP A 362 25.37 -17.46 -1.04
C ASP A 362 23.95 -17.24 -0.47
N GLU A 363 23.61 -17.76 0.72
CA GLU A 363 22.24 -17.71 1.28
C GLU A 363 21.92 -16.46 2.14
N GLU A 364 20.73 -15.88 1.93
CA GLU A 364 20.24 -14.62 2.52
C GLU A 364 19.65 -14.78 3.95
N TRP A 365 20.01 -13.92 4.92
CA TRP A 365 19.75 -14.18 6.37
C TRP A 365 18.63 -13.36 7.01
N LEU A 366 18.40 -12.13 6.53
CA LEU A 366 17.33 -11.24 6.96
C LEU A 366 16.49 -10.88 5.73
N GLU A 367 15.21 -11.21 5.78
CA GLU A 367 14.26 -10.83 4.73
C GLU A 367 13.30 -9.78 5.29
N MET A 368 13.04 -8.74 4.51
CA MET A 368 12.07 -7.70 4.85
C MET A 368 10.96 -7.70 3.81
N TYR A 369 9.73 -7.86 4.25
CA TYR A 369 8.57 -7.73 3.39
C TYR A 369 7.91 -6.38 3.64
N ASN A 370 7.80 -5.57 2.59
CA ASN A 370 7.07 -4.31 2.66
C ASN A 370 5.61 -4.53 2.28
N THR A 371 4.75 -4.35 3.28
CA THR A 371 3.31 -4.53 3.19
C THR A 371 2.59 -3.46 2.38
N LEU A 372 3.20 -2.32 2.01
CA LEU A 372 2.62 -1.34 1.09
C LEU A 372 2.91 -1.66 -0.37
N THR A 373 4.10 -2.17 -0.66
CA THR A 373 4.60 -2.30 -2.03
C THR A 373 4.44 -3.72 -2.59
N ASP A 374 4.11 -4.70 -1.75
CA ASP A 374 4.21 -6.15 -2.06
C ASP A 374 5.63 -6.62 -2.37
N GLU A 375 6.64 -5.89 -1.92
CA GLU A 375 8.03 -6.18 -2.29
C GLU A 375 8.77 -6.90 -1.17
N TRP A 376 9.54 -7.89 -1.58
CA TRP A 376 10.53 -8.54 -0.76
C TRP A 376 11.87 -7.84 -0.97
N HIS A 377 12.44 -7.36 0.12
CA HIS A 377 13.80 -6.87 0.18
C HIS A 377 14.64 -7.90 0.94
N THR A 378 15.77 -8.27 0.36
CA THR A 378 16.73 -9.18 0.98
C THR A 378 18.05 -8.44 1.16
N ASP A 379 18.69 -8.65 2.31
CA ASP A 379 20.06 -8.19 2.49
C ASP A 379 21.01 -9.13 1.72
N ARG A 380 21.65 -8.61 0.66
CA ARG A 380 22.68 -9.32 -0.12
C ARG A 380 24.09 -9.10 0.41
N ASN A 381 24.31 -8.14 1.31
CA ASN A 381 25.66 -7.66 1.67
C ASN A 381 26.28 -8.39 2.88
N SER A 382 25.56 -9.32 3.52
CA SER A 382 26.04 -9.99 4.74
C SER A 382 27.22 -10.94 4.52
N ILE A 383 27.46 -11.42 3.30
CA ILE A 383 28.54 -12.39 3.02
C ILE A 383 29.80 -11.74 2.46
N GLU A 384 29.70 -10.81 1.49
CA GLU A 384 30.90 -10.33 0.78
C GLU A 384 31.85 -9.51 1.66
N ASN A 385 31.33 -8.82 2.69
CA ASN A 385 32.15 -8.02 3.61
C ASN A 385 32.57 -8.74 4.89
N SER A 386 32.00 -9.92 5.19
CA SER A 386 32.28 -10.65 6.44
C SER A 386 33.41 -11.67 6.31
N ALA A 387 33.60 -12.27 5.13
CA ALA A 387 34.57 -13.34 4.94
C ALA A 387 36.04 -12.87 4.87
N SER A 388 36.32 -11.58 4.65
CA SER A 388 37.66 -11.12 4.27
C SER A 388 38.45 -10.34 5.32
N ARG A 389 37.89 -10.02 6.51
CA ARG A 389 38.60 -9.11 7.44
C ARG A 389 38.89 -9.54 8.87
N PHE A 390 38.25 -10.54 9.49
CA PHE A 390 38.59 -10.92 10.87
C PHE A 390 38.36 -12.42 11.14
N PRO A 391 39.40 -13.23 11.41
CA PRO A 391 39.28 -14.69 11.58
C PRO A 391 38.57 -15.15 12.86
N ASP A 392 38.32 -14.22 13.79
CA ASP A 392 37.71 -14.52 15.07
C ASP A 392 36.43 -13.68 15.25
N TYR A 393 35.27 -14.35 15.21
CA TYR A 393 34.04 -13.99 15.96
C TYR A 393 32.98 -12.96 15.49
N ILE A 394 32.86 -12.48 14.24
CA ILE A 394 31.96 -11.31 14.00
C ILE A 394 30.63 -11.58 13.25
N TYR A 395 30.37 -12.72 12.60
CA TYR A 395 29.07 -12.93 11.91
C TYR A 395 28.53 -14.36 12.06
N ALA A 396 28.44 -14.84 13.30
CA ALA A 396 28.04 -16.22 13.56
C ALA A 396 26.59 -16.50 13.12
N VAL A 397 26.44 -17.44 12.18
CA VAL A 397 25.19 -18.19 11.95
C VAL A 397 24.67 -18.63 13.30
N ARG A 398 23.47 -18.18 13.69
CA ARG A 398 22.90 -18.49 15.01
C ARG A 398 21.44 -18.92 14.95
N HIS A 399 21.05 -19.92 15.73
CA HIS A 399 19.65 -20.34 15.89
C HIS A 399 19.06 -19.80 17.19
N CYS A 400 17.73 -19.80 17.29
CA CYS A 400 17.02 -19.45 18.53
C CYS A 400 17.40 -18.09 19.15
N SER A 401 17.87 -17.14 18.34
CA SER A 401 18.04 -15.74 18.74
C SER A 401 16.70 -14.99 18.70
N SER A 402 16.62 -13.85 19.39
CA SER A 402 15.44 -12.99 19.36
C SER A 402 15.70 -11.70 18.58
N LEU A 403 14.68 -11.25 17.85
CA LEU A 403 14.68 -9.99 17.11
C LEU A 403 13.87 -8.92 17.86
N ALA A 404 14.31 -7.67 17.74
CA ALA A 404 13.59 -6.48 18.14
C ALA A 404 13.79 -5.37 17.11
N VAL A 405 12.89 -4.38 17.05
CA VAL A 405 13.06 -3.22 16.17
C VAL A 405 12.90 -1.95 17.00
N ILE A 406 13.83 -1.03 16.86
CA ILE A 406 13.84 0.29 17.52
C ILE A 406 14.22 1.31 16.46
N ASP A 407 13.34 2.28 16.21
CA ASP A 407 13.57 3.40 15.29
C ASP A 407 14.15 2.98 13.92
N GLY A 408 13.52 2.00 13.26
CA GLY A 408 13.98 1.51 11.95
C GLY A 408 15.19 0.57 11.98
N LYS A 409 15.77 0.30 13.15
CA LYS A 409 16.94 -0.58 13.30
C LYS A 409 16.56 -1.92 13.88
N VAL A 410 17.05 -2.99 13.28
CA VAL A 410 16.78 -4.37 13.73
C VAL A 410 17.86 -4.81 14.70
N TYR A 411 17.47 -5.13 15.93
CA TYR A 411 18.34 -5.63 16.98
C TYR A 411 18.21 -7.16 17.09
N MET A 412 19.34 -7.85 17.06
CA MET A 412 19.44 -9.30 17.19
C MET A 412 20.21 -9.65 18.47
N THR A 413 19.58 -10.40 19.36
CA THR A 413 20.12 -10.75 20.68
C THR A 413 20.35 -12.24 20.83
N GLY A 414 21.52 -12.63 21.33
CA GLY A 414 21.87 -13.99 21.75
C GLY A 414 21.65 -15.05 20.67
N GLY A 415 21.20 -16.23 21.08
CA GLY A 415 21.03 -17.42 20.25
C GLY A 415 22.15 -18.44 20.45
N GLU A 416 22.21 -19.43 19.58
CA GLU A 416 23.18 -20.53 19.62
C GLU A 416 23.91 -20.60 18.28
N ASN A 417 25.25 -20.62 18.29
CA ASN A 417 26.02 -20.68 17.04
C ASN A 417 26.13 -22.10 16.46
N SER A 418 26.77 -22.24 15.31
CA SER A 418 27.01 -23.54 14.65
C SER A 418 27.85 -24.54 15.45
N TYR A 419 28.49 -24.10 16.53
CA TYR A 419 29.31 -24.91 17.44
C TYR A 419 28.56 -25.23 18.74
N GLU A 420 27.24 -25.02 18.78
CA GLU A 420 26.38 -25.25 19.96
C GLU A 420 26.77 -24.37 21.18
N HIS A 421 27.44 -23.24 20.94
CA HIS A 421 27.71 -22.26 21.98
C HIS A 421 26.59 -21.23 22.07
N HIS A 422 26.08 -21.03 23.28
CA HIS A 422 25.13 -19.97 23.58
C HIS A 422 25.83 -18.60 23.54
N LEU A 423 25.18 -17.63 22.91
CA LEU A 423 25.73 -16.31 22.66
C LEU A 423 25.12 -15.27 23.61
N SER A 424 25.93 -14.29 24.00
CA SER A 424 25.47 -13.07 24.68
C SER A 424 25.51 -11.84 23.78
N SER A 425 25.96 -11.98 22.53
CA SER A 425 26.15 -10.85 21.62
C SER A 425 24.84 -10.15 21.25
N LEU A 426 24.96 -8.83 21.07
CA LEU A 426 23.94 -7.97 20.50
C LEU A 426 24.47 -7.36 19.20
N GLU A 427 23.67 -7.46 18.15
CA GLU A 427 23.95 -6.86 16.86
C GLU A 427 22.77 -6.00 16.41
N THR A 428 23.04 -4.88 15.76
CA THR A 428 22.03 -4.05 15.12
C THR A 428 22.26 -4.01 13.62
N TYR A 429 21.17 -4.01 12.85
CA TYR A 429 21.16 -3.77 11.42
C TYR A 429 20.42 -2.47 11.15
N ASP A 430 21.09 -1.55 10.46
CA ASP A 430 20.50 -0.30 10.01
C ASP A 430 19.97 -0.47 8.59
N THR A 431 18.65 -0.38 8.43
CA THR A 431 17.98 -0.58 7.14
C THR A 431 18.33 0.51 6.12
N THR A 432 18.84 1.66 6.58
CA THR A 432 19.19 2.81 5.72
C THR A 432 20.59 2.66 5.15
N SER A 433 21.56 2.28 5.98
CA SER A 433 22.94 2.06 5.53
C SER A 433 23.17 0.66 4.99
N ASN A 434 22.26 -0.29 5.23
CA ASN A 434 22.39 -1.70 4.89
C ASN A 434 23.66 -2.33 5.53
N GLU A 435 23.90 -2.02 6.80
CA GLU A 435 25.08 -2.48 7.54
C GLU A 435 24.73 -3.07 8.90
N TRP A 436 25.43 -4.15 9.26
CA TRP A 436 25.40 -4.73 10.59
C TRP A 436 26.49 -4.12 11.48
N LYS A 437 26.15 -3.88 12.74
CA LYS A 437 27.06 -3.35 13.75
C LYS A 437 26.91 -4.14 15.05
N ALA A 438 28.04 -4.59 15.59
CA ALA A 438 28.10 -5.16 16.93
C ALA A 438 27.96 -4.07 18.00
N LEU A 439 27.21 -4.39 19.05
CA LEU A 439 26.92 -3.52 20.20
C LEU A 439 27.38 -4.22 21.49
N ALA A 440 27.18 -3.57 22.64
CA ALA A 440 27.52 -4.17 23.93
C ALA A 440 26.79 -5.52 24.12
N SER A 441 27.53 -6.56 24.50
CA SER A 441 26.98 -7.88 24.80
C SER A 441 26.22 -7.90 26.13
N MET A 442 25.22 -8.78 26.23
CA MET A 442 24.53 -9.11 27.47
C MET A 442 25.50 -9.69 28.50
N ASN A 443 25.16 -9.59 29.78
CA ASN A 443 25.97 -10.18 30.85
C ASN A 443 25.80 -11.70 30.91
N SER A 444 24.63 -12.23 30.53
CA SER A 444 24.37 -13.66 30.44
C SER A 444 24.20 -14.11 28.99
N THR A 445 24.71 -15.30 28.66
CA THR A 445 24.39 -15.99 27.41
C THR A 445 22.94 -16.44 27.42
N ARG A 446 22.26 -16.38 26.28
CA ARG A 446 20.83 -16.73 26.18
C ARG A 446 20.49 -17.31 24.81
N THR A 447 19.80 -18.44 24.80
CA THR A 447 19.12 -18.99 23.61
C THR A 447 17.66 -19.30 23.93
N CYS A 448 16.76 -19.27 22.94
CA CYS A 448 15.31 -19.45 23.14
C CYS A 448 14.69 -18.48 24.16
N HIS A 449 15.29 -17.29 24.32
CA HIS A 449 14.80 -16.22 25.18
C HIS A 449 13.73 -15.37 24.50
N CYS A 450 13.09 -14.52 25.30
CA CYS A 450 12.17 -13.50 24.82
C CYS A 450 12.86 -12.14 24.75
N SER A 451 12.46 -11.31 23.78
CA SER A 451 12.87 -9.91 23.74
C SER A 451 11.73 -8.98 23.31
N GLU A 452 11.58 -7.86 24.00
CA GLU A 452 10.52 -6.88 23.79
C GLU A 452 11.05 -5.45 23.88
N VAL A 453 10.37 -4.51 23.21
CA VAL A 453 10.76 -3.09 23.20
C VAL A 453 9.69 -2.27 23.90
N ILE A 454 10.10 -1.48 24.89
CA ILE A 454 9.24 -0.49 25.55
C ILE A 454 9.99 0.82 25.59
N GLU A 455 9.35 1.90 25.11
CA GLU A 455 9.88 3.28 25.18
C GLU A 455 11.33 3.38 24.67
N GLY A 456 11.62 2.74 23.53
CA GLY A 456 12.93 2.77 22.89
C GLY A 456 14.01 1.89 23.54
N LYS A 457 13.69 1.15 24.60
CA LYS A 457 14.62 0.24 25.30
C LYS A 457 14.30 -1.21 25.02
N LEU A 458 15.35 -2.03 24.94
CA LEU A 458 15.26 -3.45 24.63
C LEU A 458 15.37 -4.31 25.88
N TYR A 459 14.30 -5.04 26.20
CA TYR A 459 14.26 -5.97 27.33
C TYR A 459 14.45 -7.39 26.82
N VAL A 460 15.36 -8.13 27.45
CA VAL A 460 15.63 -9.55 27.17
C VAL A 460 15.48 -10.36 28.46
N PHE A 461 14.79 -11.49 28.42
CA PHE A 461 14.51 -12.28 29.63
C PHE A 461 14.25 -13.75 29.31
N GLY A 462 14.53 -14.60 30.31
CA GLY A 462 14.42 -16.04 30.20
C GLY A 462 15.44 -16.64 29.22
N GLY A 463 15.07 -17.77 28.63
CA GLY A 463 15.91 -18.57 27.75
C GLY A 463 16.77 -19.56 28.51
N VAL A 464 17.74 -20.14 27.80
CA VAL A 464 18.72 -21.09 28.31
C VAL A 464 20.09 -20.41 28.30
N GLY A 465 20.75 -20.39 29.45
CA GLY A 465 22.12 -19.89 29.60
C GLY A 465 23.15 -20.98 29.43
N ASP A 466 24.39 -20.71 29.85
CA ASP A 466 25.45 -21.71 29.83
C ASP A 466 25.06 -22.98 30.62
N PHE A 467 25.64 -24.13 30.25
CA PHE A 467 25.36 -25.44 30.86
C PHE A 467 23.91 -25.94 30.76
N ALA A 468 23.13 -25.36 29.85
CA ALA A 468 21.74 -25.72 29.57
C ALA A 468 20.74 -25.43 30.71
N ASP A 469 21.08 -24.50 31.61
CA ASP A 469 20.17 -24.07 32.68
C ASP A 469 19.14 -23.04 32.16
N SER A 470 17.86 -23.27 32.48
CA SER A 470 16.79 -22.30 32.22
C SER A 470 16.97 -21.08 33.12
N LEU A 471 16.74 -19.90 32.54
CA LEU A 471 16.90 -18.62 33.21
C LEU A 471 15.54 -18.04 33.61
N ASP A 472 15.52 -17.37 34.75
CA ASP A 472 14.46 -16.47 35.19
C ASP A 472 14.90 -14.99 35.12
N SER A 473 16.20 -14.75 34.96
CA SER A 473 16.81 -13.42 34.88
C SER A 473 16.46 -12.70 33.58
N GLY A 474 16.56 -11.37 33.62
CA GLY A 474 16.46 -10.54 32.44
C GLY A 474 17.37 -9.31 32.52
N GLU A 475 17.54 -8.65 31.39
CA GLU A 475 18.40 -7.48 31.20
C GLU A 475 17.72 -6.48 30.26
N CYS A 476 17.92 -5.19 30.49
CA CYS A 476 17.44 -4.09 29.69
C CYS A 476 18.63 -3.37 29.04
N TYR A 477 18.61 -3.28 27.72
CA TYR A 477 19.57 -2.54 26.91
C TYR A 477 19.04 -1.14 26.59
N ASP A 478 19.89 -0.16 26.81
CA ASP A 478 19.65 1.24 26.47
C ASP A 478 20.50 1.62 25.24
N PRO A 479 19.87 1.81 24.06
CA PRO A 479 20.59 2.14 22.84
C PRO A 479 21.36 3.46 22.85
N GLU A 480 20.96 4.43 23.69
CA GLU A 480 21.66 5.73 23.76
C GLU A 480 23.00 5.61 24.48
N THR A 481 23.07 4.72 25.48
CA THR A 481 24.26 4.55 26.31
C THR A 481 25.09 3.31 25.94
N ASP A 482 24.57 2.45 25.06
CA ASP A 482 25.14 1.15 24.68
C ASP A 482 25.46 0.29 25.91
N ARG A 483 24.50 0.17 26.83
CA ARG A 483 24.68 -0.53 28.11
C ARG A 483 23.49 -1.41 28.47
N TRP A 484 23.81 -2.55 29.07
CA TRP A 484 22.85 -3.45 29.69
C TRP A 484 22.73 -3.20 31.19
N THR A 485 21.50 -3.28 31.69
CA THR A 485 21.17 -3.18 33.12
C THR A 485 20.31 -4.37 33.53
N PRO A 486 20.58 -5.03 34.67
CA PRO A 486 19.76 -6.15 35.12
C PRO A 486 18.36 -5.68 35.50
N ILE A 487 17.35 -6.47 35.14
CA ILE A 487 15.96 -6.30 35.63
C ILE A 487 15.62 -7.38 36.65
N SER A 488 14.53 -7.19 37.38
CA SER A 488 14.02 -8.18 38.34
C SER A 488 13.79 -9.53 37.66
N SER A 489 14.13 -10.61 38.35
CA SER A 489 13.89 -11.98 37.87
C SER A 489 12.40 -12.34 37.89
N MET A 490 11.99 -13.15 36.92
CA MET A 490 10.68 -13.79 36.89
C MET A 490 10.53 -14.78 38.06
N LYS A 491 9.30 -15.13 38.40
CA LYS A 491 9.04 -16.17 39.41
C LYS A 491 9.41 -17.57 38.91
N TYR A 492 9.20 -17.82 37.61
CA TYR A 492 9.49 -19.10 36.98
C TYR A 492 10.59 -18.95 35.93
N LYS A 493 11.61 -19.80 36.06
CA LYS A 493 12.57 -20.06 34.98
C LYS A 493 11.82 -20.58 33.76
N ARG A 494 12.16 -20.05 32.59
CA ARG A 494 11.48 -20.40 31.35
C ARG A 494 12.38 -20.26 30.13
N TRP A 495 12.25 -21.21 29.21
CA TRP A 495 12.76 -21.10 27.85
C TRP A 495 11.67 -21.50 26.86
N ALA A 496 11.80 -21.10 25.58
CA ALA A 496 10.77 -21.31 24.57
C ALA A 496 9.38 -20.76 24.96
N SER A 497 9.37 -19.74 25.83
CA SER A 497 8.18 -18.96 26.16
C SER A 497 7.86 -17.96 25.05
N LYS A 498 6.66 -17.39 25.09
CA LYS A 498 6.31 -16.26 24.22
C LYS A 498 6.05 -15.01 25.04
N SER A 499 6.47 -13.87 24.52
CA SER A 499 6.18 -12.56 25.07
C SER A 499 5.51 -11.64 24.05
N LEU A 500 4.92 -10.55 24.57
CA LEU A 500 4.52 -9.36 23.82
C LEU A 500 4.41 -8.15 24.76
N VAL A 501 4.34 -6.97 24.18
CA VAL A 501 4.05 -5.72 24.88
C VAL A 501 2.59 -5.34 24.72
N TYR A 502 1.94 -4.98 25.82
CA TYR A 502 0.61 -4.38 25.81
C TYR A 502 0.46 -3.37 26.95
N ASN A 503 -0.05 -2.16 26.64
CA ASN A 503 -0.18 -1.04 27.60
C ASN A 503 1.12 -0.77 28.41
N ASN A 504 2.28 -0.67 27.74
CA ASN A 504 3.62 -0.50 28.35
C ASN A 504 4.01 -1.54 29.41
N HIS A 505 3.43 -2.73 29.35
CA HIS A 505 3.85 -3.86 30.16
C HIS A 505 4.26 -5.02 29.26
N ILE A 506 5.25 -5.78 29.72
CA ILE A 506 5.62 -7.02 29.05
C ILE A 506 4.79 -8.13 29.64
N TYR A 507 4.13 -8.92 28.79
CA TYR A 507 3.46 -10.15 29.21
C TYR A 507 4.26 -11.33 28.69
N VAL A 508 4.46 -12.34 29.54
CA VAL A 508 5.11 -13.59 29.17
C VAL A 508 4.21 -14.78 29.49
N PHE A 509 4.11 -15.70 28.53
CA PHE A 509 3.17 -16.82 28.53
C PHE A 509 3.91 -18.14 28.38
N GLY A 510 3.66 -19.05 29.32
CA GLY A 510 4.15 -20.42 29.25
C GLY A 510 5.67 -20.54 29.12
N GLY A 511 6.10 -21.48 28.30
CA GLY A 511 7.47 -21.93 28.16
C GLY A 511 7.70 -23.28 28.84
N SER A 512 8.97 -23.70 28.86
CA SER A 512 9.45 -24.92 29.51
C SER A 512 10.43 -24.56 30.63
N CYS A 513 10.48 -25.37 31.68
CA CYS A 513 11.54 -25.31 32.70
C CYS A 513 12.54 -26.49 32.58
N ASP A 514 13.52 -26.56 33.48
CA ASP A 514 14.67 -27.47 33.44
C ASP A 514 14.28 -28.97 33.34
N ASP A 515 13.14 -29.35 33.89
CA ASP A 515 12.60 -30.72 33.84
C ASP A 515 11.75 -31.01 32.59
N ASN A 516 11.79 -30.12 31.59
CA ASN A 516 10.93 -30.10 30.40
C ASN A 516 9.43 -30.01 30.70
N THR A 517 9.04 -29.59 31.90
CA THR A 517 7.63 -29.34 32.23
C THR A 517 7.15 -28.06 31.56
N PHE A 518 6.04 -28.15 30.85
CA PHE A 518 5.44 -26.98 30.20
C PHE A 518 4.63 -26.16 31.20
N LEU A 519 4.76 -24.84 31.08
CA LEU A 519 4.13 -23.87 31.96
C LEU A 519 2.80 -23.38 31.37
N ASP A 520 1.85 -23.14 32.27
CA ASP A 520 0.61 -22.39 32.04
C ASP A 520 0.69 -20.98 32.66
N SER A 521 1.84 -20.64 33.26
CA SER A 521 2.01 -19.42 34.03
C SER A 521 2.08 -18.21 33.11
N VAL A 522 1.48 -17.13 33.60
CA VAL A 522 1.44 -15.83 32.94
C VAL A 522 2.05 -14.84 33.92
N GLU A 523 3.07 -14.12 33.49
CA GLU A 523 3.69 -13.07 34.29
C GLU A 523 3.68 -11.75 33.50
N ARG A 524 3.48 -10.65 34.20
CA ARG A 524 3.50 -9.29 33.65
C ARG A 524 4.60 -8.49 34.31
N TYR A 525 5.52 -7.96 33.52
CA TYR A 525 6.55 -7.04 33.96
C TYR A 525 6.07 -5.59 33.86
N ASP A 526 6.26 -4.85 34.93
CA ASP A 526 6.13 -3.40 34.97
C ASP A 526 7.54 -2.79 34.93
N PRO A 527 7.92 -2.10 33.83
CA PRO A 527 9.25 -1.50 33.69
C PRO A 527 9.50 -0.31 34.62
N VAL A 528 8.46 0.37 35.08
CA VAL A 528 8.57 1.47 36.05
C VAL A 528 8.88 0.91 37.42
N ALA A 529 8.08 -0.05 37.86
CA ALA A 529 8.27 -0.66 39.18
C ALA A 529 9.46 -1.63 39.21
N ASN A 530 9.96 -2.05 38.04
CA ASN A 530 10.91 -3.14 37.88
C ASN A 530 10.45 -4.40 38.64
N THR A 531 9.21 -4.83 38.42
CA THR A 531 8.63 -6.00 39.11
C THR A 531 7.81 -6.88 38.18
N TRP A 532 7.86 -8.19 38.42
CA TRP A 532 6.99 -9.17 37.79
C TRP A 532 5.78 -9.48 38.69
N THR A 533 4.59 -9.52 38.08
CA THR A 533 3.34 -9.91 38.75
C THR A 533 2.79 -11.17 38.09
N THR A 534 2.48 -12.20 38.89
CA THR A 534 1.80 -13.40 38.38
C THR A 534 0.32 -13.11 38.12
N LEU A 535 -0.15 -13.46 36.92
CA LEU A 535 -1.54 -13.30 36.48
C LEU A 535 -2.29 -14.64 36.44
N LYS A 536 -3.55 -14.62 35.98
CA LYS A 536 -4.33 -15.84 35.80
C LYS A 536 -3.63 -16.76 34.79
N LYS A 537 -3.47 -18.02 35.18
CA LYS A 537 -2.90 -19.07 34.33
C LYS A 537 -3.73 -19.30 33.08
N MET A 538 -3.06 -19.64 31.98
CA MET A 538 -3.68 -20.11 30.73
C MET A 538 -4.53 -21.37 30.98
N ILE A 539 -5.47 -21.65 30.09
CA ILE A 539 -6.29 -22.88 30.13
C ILE A 539 -5.40 -24.08 29.79
N HIS A 540 -4.52 -23.93 28.80
CA HIS A 540 -3.59 -24.98 28.38
C HIS A 540 -2.13 -24.63 28.73
N LYS A 541 -1.35 -25.66 29.08
CA LYS A 541 0.12 -25.55 29.18
C LYS A 541 0.72 -25.45 27.79
N ARG A 542 1.69 -24.56 27.59
CA ARG A 542 2.21 -24.26 26.25
C ARG A 542 3.70 -23.97 26.27
N SER A 543 4.43 -24.60 25.35
CA SER A 543 5.80 -24.22 24.96
C SER A 543 5.87 -24.04 23.44
N TYR A 544 6.80 -23.21 22.95
CA TYR A 544 6.86 -22.78 21.55
C TYR A 544 5.53 -22.20 21.03
N SER A 545 4.84 -21.52 21.95
CA SER A 545 3.57 -20.87 21.66
C SER A 545 3.78 -19.56 20.93
N SER A 546 2.67 -18.95 20.55
CA SER A 546 2.71 -17.71 19.82
C SER A 546 1.60 -16.79 20.21
N ALA A 547 1.83 -15.48 20.16
CA ALA A 547 0.93 -14.51 20.78
C ALA A 547 0.81 -13.23 19.95
N GLY A 548 -0.35 -12.58 20.06
CA GLY A 548 -0.67 -11.34 19.37
C GLY A 548 -1.70 -10.52 20.13
N VAL A 549 -1.75 -9.21 19.87
CA VAL A 549 -2.71 -8.29 20.48
C VAL A 549 -3.72 -7.87 19.42
N SER A 550 -5.01 -7.94 19.77
CA SER A 550 -6.10 -7.46 18.93
C SER A 550 -7.26 -6.97 19.79
N CYS A 551 -7.84 -5.81 19.42
CA CYS A 551 -9.02 -5.25 20.08
C CYS A 551 -8.87 -5.14 21.62
N GLY A 552 -7.67 -4.80 22.10
CA GLY A 552 -7.37 -4.67 23.54
C GLY A 552 -7.33 -6.00 24.31
N LYS A 553 -7.37 -7.13 23.62
CA LYS A 553 -7.24 -8.49 24.17
C LYS A 553 -5.97 -9.14 23.64
N ILE A 554 -5.45 -10.10 24.40
CA ILE A 554 -4.24 -10.84 24.06
C ILE A 554 -4.63 -12.24 23.59
N PHE A 555 -4.15 -12.69 22.45
CA PHE A 555 -4.44 -14.02 21.93
C PHE A 555 -3.18 -14.87 21.94
N VAL A 556 -3.31 -16.14 22.33
CA VAL A 556 -2.24 -17.15 22.33
C VAL A 556 -2.65 -18.33 21.44
N PHE A 557 -1.76 -18.71 20.52
CA PHE A 557 -2.00 -19.61 19.38
C PHE A 557 -1.04 -20.79 19.38
N GLY A 558 -1.59 -21.99 19.17
CA GLY A 558 -0.84 -23.24 19.05
C GLY A 558 0.04 -23.53 20.26
N SER A 559 0.85 -24.58 20.14
CA SER A 559 1.97 -24.92 21.03
C SER A 559 2.46 -26.35 20.77
N MET A 560 3.48 -26.75 21.51
CA MET A 560 3.56 -28.12 22.04
C MET A 560 2.86 -28.20 23.40
N ASP A 561 2.13 -29.28 23.65
CA ASP A 561 1.46 -29.57 24.94
C ASP A 561 2.24 -30.53 25.86
N ARG A 562 3.12 -31.37 25.27
CA ARG A 562 4.06 -32.24 26.00
C ARG A 562 5.33 -32.52 25.19
N TRP A 563 6.41 -32.83 25.92
CA TRP A 563 7.72 -33.16 25.33
C TRP A 563 7.70 -34.52 24.60
N MET A 564 7.00 -35.53 25.13
CA MET A 564 6.94 -36.86 24.52
C MET A 564 5.57 -37.54 24.71
N PRO A 565 5.00 -38.17 23.66
CA PRO A 565 5.35 -37.95 22.25
C PRO A 565 5.06 -36.50 21.86
N TYR A 566 5.96 -35.87 21.07
CA TYR A 566 5.79 -34.48 20.62
C TYR A 566 4.41 -34.30 19.97
N THR A 567 3.50 -33.64 20.68
CA THR A 567 2.14 -33.42 20.18
C THR A 567 1.95 -31.92 20.01
N ARG A 568 1.62 -31.50 18.80
CA ARG A 568 1.33 -30.10 18.48
C ARG A 568 -0.15 -29.85 18.72
N THR A 569 -0.48 -28.66 19.16
CA THR A 569 -1.87 -28.22 19.33
C THR A 569 -2.23 -27.15 18.32
N ASN A 570 -3.53 -27.03 18.04
CA ASN A 570 -4.11 -25.95 17.26
C ASN A 570 -4.96 -25.01 18.11
N THR A 571 -4.84 -25.07 19.44
CA THR A 571 -5.72 -24.33 20.36
C THR A 571 -5.43 -22.83 20.31
N VAL A 572 -6.49 -22.04 20.44
CA VAL A 572 -6.43 -20.59 20.50
C VAL A 572 -7.14 -20.14 21.75
N GLU A 573 -6.50 -19.28 22.53
CA GLU A 573 -7.07 -18.72 23.75
C GLU A 573 -6.92 -17.21 23.74
N MET A 574 -7.93 -16.51 24.25
CA MET A 574 -7.95 -15.06 24.42
C MET A 574 -7.89 -14.72 25.91
N TYR A 575 -6.93 -13.90 26.28
CA TYR A 575 -6.80 -13.28 27.59
C TYR A 575 -7.36 -11.86 27.56
N ASP A 576 -8.18 -11.58 28.56
CA ASP A 576 -8.67 -10.25 28.86
C ASP A 576 -7.85 -9.63 30.01
N PRO A 577 -6.98 -8.64 29.73
CA PRO A 577 -6.16 -8.01 30.77
C PRO A 577 -6.96 -7.20 31.79
N GLU A 578 -8.19 -6.76 31.46
CA GLU A 578 -9.02 -5.95 32.35
C GLU A 578 -9.69 -6.80 33.43
N THR A 579 -10.18 -7.98 33.05
CA THR A 579 -10.86 -8.92 33.96
C THR A 579 -9.93 -10.00 34.49
N ASN A 580 -8.72 -10.14 33.92
CA ASN A 580 -7.76 -11.21 34.22
C ASN A 580 -8.38 -12.61 34.00
N THR A 581 -9.05 -12.79 32.86
CA THR A 581 -9.74 -14.05 32.49
C THR A 581 -9.31 -14.57 31.12
N TRP A 582 -9.44 -15.88 30.93
CA TRP A 582 -9.15 -16.58 29.67
C TRP A 582 -10.43 -17.15 29.05
N GLU A 583 -10.51 -17.14 27.73
CA GLU A 583 -11.59 -17.70 26.91
C GLU A 583 -11.01 -18.53 25.76
N GLU A 584 -11.57 -19.72 25.49
CA GLU A 584 -11.20 -20.50 24.31
C GLU A 584 -11.80 -19.90 23.03
N ARG A 585 -11.00 -19.89 21.97
CA ARG A 585 -11.39 -19.40 20.64
C ARG A 585 -11.32 -20.50 19.60
N LYS A 586 -11.79 -20.21 18.39
CA LYS A 586 -11.83 -21.19 17.30
C LYS A 586 -10.41 -21.68 17.00
N PRO A 587 -10.16 -23.01 17.07
CA PRO A 587 -8.83 -23.55 16.87
C PRO A 587 -8.31 -23.29 15.46
N MET A 588 -7.00 -23.23 15.31
CA MET A 588 -6.34 -23.12 14.01
C MET A 588 -6.73 -24.34 13.14
N PRO A 589 -6.83 -24.19 11.81
CA PRO A 589 -7.12 -25.31 10.93
C PRO A 589 -6.09 -26.45 11.01
N TYR A 590 -4.86 -26.16 11.45
CA TYR A 590 -3.76 -27.12 11.57
C TYR A 590 -2.98 -26.94 12.89
N ALA A 591 -2.45 -28.03 13.45
CA ALA A 591 -1.65 -28.02 14.67
C ALA A 591 -0.15 -27.86 14.36
N LEU A 592 0.42 -26.69 14.67
CA LEU A 592 1.73 -26.27 14.17
C LEU A 592 2.51 -25.45 15.20
N MET A 593 3.85 -25.39 15.02
CA MET A 593 4.68 -24.36 15.63
C MET A 593 4.54 -23.10 14.78
N CYS A 594 4.10 -22.00 15.38
CA CYS A 594 3.69 -20.79 14.65
C CYS A 594 4.50 -19.57 15.06
N SER A 595 4.66 -18.62 14.13
CA SER A 595 5.11 -17.26 14.37
C SER A 595 4.05 -16.28 13.81
N PRO A 596 3.02 -15.89 14.59
CA PRO A 596 1.99 -14.97 14.20
C PRO A 596 2.62 -13.59 14.11
N ILE A 597 2.07 -12.82 13.20
CA ILE A 597 2.31 -11.41 13.08
C ILE A 597 0.95 -10.75 13.29
N SER A 598 0.83 -9.93 14.33
CA SER A 598 -0.37 -9.09 14.48
C SER A 598 -0.22 -7.95 13.48
N VAL A 599 -1.01 -7.97 12.41
CA VAL A 599 -1.06 -6.86 11.45
C VAL A 599 -2.42 -6.19 11.62
N PRO A 600 -2.48 -4.93 12.06
CA PRO A 600 -3.70 -4.14 12.01
C PRO A 600 -4.38 -4.22 10.63
N ALA A 601 -5.70 -4.37 10.58
CA ALA A 601 -6.45 -4.33 9.32
C ALA A 601 -6.45 -2.93 8.65
N SER A 602 -5.69 -1.98 9.21
CA SER A 602 -5.41 -0.65 8.66
C SER A 602 -4.16 -0.58 7.78
N TYR A 603 -3.33 -1.62 7.75
CA TYR A 603 -2.16 -1.65 6.86
C TYR A 603 -2.60 -1.58 5.39
N PRO A 604 -2.15 -0.62 4.56
CA PRO A 604 -2.46 -0.62 3.13
C PRO A 604 -1.86 -1.86 2.46
N ALA A 605 -2.49 -2.28 1.35
CA ALA A 605 -2.36 -3.58 0.71
C ALA A 605 -0.94 -3.92 0.22
N PRO A 606 -0.51 -5.21 0.24
CA PRO A 606 -1.33 -6.41 -0.12
C PRO A 606 -2.02 -7.14 1.02
N ILE A 607 -1.66 -6.87 2.27
CA ILE A 607 -2.10 -7.71 3.39
C ILE A 607 -3.54 -7.41 3.83
N ALA A 608 -4.00 -6.14 3.82
CA ALA A 608 -5.36 -5.81 4.28
C ALA A 608 -6.46 -5.81 3.20
N ASN A 609 -6.14 -5.91 1.91
CA ASN A 609 -7.15 -6.17 0.88
C ASN A 609 -7.30 -7.67 0.67
N LEU A 610 -7.96 -8.32 1.63
CA LEU A 610 -8.49 -9.68 1.47
C LEU A 610 -9.63 -9.77 0.43
N GLU A 611 -9.97 -8.67 -0.23
CA GLU A 611 -10.92 -8.60 -1.35
C GLU A 611 -10.29 -8.25 -2.71
N ASN A 612 -8.97 -7.96 -2.80
CA ASN A 612 -8.35 -7.76 -4.11
C ASN A 612 -7.89 -9.09 -4.69
N ILE A 613 -8.81 -9.64 -5.48
CA ILE A 613 -8.67 -10.72 -6.45
C ILE A 613 -7.39 -10.48 -7.27
N TRP A 614 -6.34 -11.29 -7.06
CA TRP A 614 -5.40 -11.49 -8.15
C TRP A 614 -6.20 -12.11 -9.27
N ILE A 615 -6.04 -11.58 -10.48
CA ILE A 615 -6.63 -12.14 -11.68
C ILE A 615 -6.16 -13.60 -11.78
N THR A 616 -6.97 -14.51 -11.27
CA THR A 616 -6.65 -15.94 -11.24
C THR A 616 -6.91 -16.55 -12.59
N GLU A 617 -7.80 -15.95 -13.38
CA GLU A 617 -8.17 -16.42 -14.71
C GLU A 617 -8.10 -15.29 -15.73
N PHE A 618 -7.72 -15.60 -16.98
CA PHE A 618 -7.73 -14.61 -18.07
C PHE A 618 -9.12 -13.97 -18.29
N ARG A 619 -10.20 -14.64 -17.88
CA ARG A 619 -11.57 -14.12 -17.94
C ARG A 619 -11.76 -12.86 -17.10
N GLU A 620 -10.97 -12.69 -16.04
CA GLU A 620 -11.03 -11.52 -15.16
C GLU A 620 -10.34 -10.27 -15.76
N LEU A 621 -9.63 -10.42 -16.90
CA LEU A 621 -8.98 -9.32 -17.64
C LEU A 621 -9.92 -8.59 -18.62
N ASN A 622 -11.22 -8.95 -18.64
CA ASN A 622 -12.24 -8.35 -19.52
C ASN A 622 -11.84 -8.36 -21.03
N LEU A 623 -11.18 -9.45 -21.46
CA LEU A 623 -10.75 -9.65 -22.85
C LEU A 623 -11.93 -10.01 -23.75
N LYS A 624 -11.80 -9.79 -25.07
CA LYS A 624 -12.75 -10.25 -26.10
C LYS A 624 -12.98 -11.76 -25.92
N GLU A 625 -14.23 -12.22 -25.94
CA GLU A 625 -14.57 -13.66 -25.72
C GLU A 625 -13.91 -14.57 -26.76
N GLU A 626 -13.76 -14.09 -27.99
CA GLU A 626 -13.04 -14.77 -29.07
C GLU A 626 -11.55 -14.92 -28.76
N LEU A 627 -10.94 -13.87 -28.18
CA LEU A 627 -9.53 -13.89 -27.76
C LEU A 627 -9.34 -14.81 -26.56
N LEU A 628 -10.24 -14.80 -25.58
CA LEU A 628 -10.25 -15.74 -24.46
C LEU A 628 -10.28 -17.18 -24.93
N LYS A 629 -11.12 -17.49 -25.92
CA LYS A 629 -11.18 -18.82 -26.54
C LYS A 629 -9.84 -19.21 -27.18
N GLY A 630 -9.17 -18.26 -27.85
CA GLY A 630 -7.83 -18.47 -28.41
C GLY A 630 -6.77 -18.75 -27.34
N ILE A 631 -6.83 -18.05 -26.20
CA ILE A 631 -5.92 -18.23 -25.06
C ILE A 631 -6.07 -19.64 -24.45
N VAL A 632 -7.32 -20.08 -24.24
CA VAL A 632 -7.62 -21.41 -23.69
C VAL A 632 -7.14 -22.52 -24.62
N ASP A 633 -7.35 -22.39 -25.93
CA ASP A 633 -6.85 -23.33 -26.95
C ASP A 633 -5.32 -23.44 -26.97
N CYS A 634 -4.62 -22.38 -26.59
CA CYS A 634 -3.16 -22.38 -26.46
C CYS A 634 -2.66 -23.04 -25.16
N GLY A 635 -3.57 -23.54 -24.31
CA GLY A 635 -3.23 -24.19 -23.04
C GLY A 635 -2.86 -23.23 -21.91
N LEU A 636 -3.17 -21.94 -22.05
CA LEU A 636 -2.95 -20.94 -21.01
C LEU A 636 -4.16 -20.89 -20.07
N MET A 637 -4.09 -21.62 -18.96
CA MET A 637 -5.16 -21.67 -17.96
C MET A 637 -5.17 -20.44 -17.05
N HIS A 638 -3.99 -19.93 -16.67
CA HIS A 638 -3.82 -18.84 -15.70
C HIS A 638 -2.73 -17.86 -16.17
N PRO A 639 -2.89 -16.54 -15.97
CA PRO A 639 -1.88 -15.57 -16.36
C PRO A 639 -0.62 -15.68 -15.48
N THR A 640 0.57 -15.57 -16.10
CA THR A 640 1.84 -15.41 -15.37
C THR A 640 1.90 -14.03 -14.69
N LYS A 641 2.81 -13.84 -13.72
CA LYS A 641 3.01 -12.53 -13.04
C LYS A 641 3.16 -11.37 -14.04
N VAL A 642 3.93 -11.58 -15.10
CA VAL A 642 4.12 -10.56 -16.15
C VAL A 642 2.79 -10.28 -16.85
N GLN A 643 2.02 -11.31 -17.18
CA GLN A 643 0.74 -11.18 -17.87
C GLN A 643 -0.32 -10.47 -17.01
N SER A 644 -0.44 -10.83 -15.72
CA SER A 644 -1.43 -10.23 -14.82
C SER A 644 -1.14 -8.76 -14.51
N GLU A 645 0.13 -8.37 -14.45
CA GLU A 645 0.54 -6.98 -14.23
C GLU A 645 0.50 -6.15 -15.52
N PHE A 646 0.95 -6.73 -16.63
CA PHE A 646 1.17 -6.01 -17.87
C PHE A 646 -0.09 -5.84 -18.72
N ILE A 647 -0.87 -6.91 -18.91
CA ILE A 647 -2.02 -6.90 -19.83
C ILE A 647 -3.01 -5.76 -19.48
N PRO A 648 -3.40 -5.54 -18.20
CA PRO A 648 -4.29 -4.43 -17.85
C PRO A 648 -3.71 -3.04 -18.16
N ARG A 649 -2.43 -2.83 -17.84
CA ARG A 649 -1.74 -1.54 -18.07
C ARG A 649 -1.62 -1.23 -19.56
N ALA A 650 -1.33 -2.25 -20.36
CA ALA A 650 -1.23 -2.12 -21.80
C ALA A 650 -2.57 -1.86 -22.48
N ILE A 651 -3.65 -2.52 -22.03
CA ILE A 651 -5.02 -2.26 -22.51
C ILE A 651 -5.48 -0.83 -22.17
N SER A 652 -4.96 -0.24 -21.10
CA SER A 652 -5.28 1.14 -20.69
C SER A 652 -4.67 2.22 -21.58
N GLY A 653 -3.94 1.86 -22.65
CA GLY A 653 -3.36 2.80 -23.61
C GLY A 653 -2.05 3.49 -23.18
N ASN A 654 -1.53 3.18 -21.99
CA ASN A 654 -0.29 3.78 -21.49
C ASN A 654 0.97 3.25 -22.19
N ASN A 655 1.94 4.14 -22.38
CA ASN A 655 3.32 3.79 -22.72
C ASN A 655 3.93 2.93 -21.61
N TYR A 656 4.69 1.88 -21.95
CA TYR A 656 5.21 0.97 -20.93
C TYR A 656 6.57 0.35 -21.24
N ILE A 657 7.42 0.27 -20.20
CA ILE A 657 8.70 -0.44 -20.22
C ILE A 657 8.61 -1.60 -19.21
N CYS A 658 8.65 -2.84 -19.71
CA CYS A 658 8.62 -4.05 -18.89
C CYS A 658 10.03 -4.52 -18.54
N GLU A 659 10.44 -4.28 -17.29
CA GLU A 659 11.77 -4.64 -16.77
C GLU A 659 11.80 -5.99 -16.02
N LEU A 660 10.67 -6.70 -15.97
CA LEU A 660 10.58 -7.98 -15.27
C LEU A 660 11.26 -9.10 -16.07
N ASP A 661 12.25 -9.77 -15.48
CA ASP A 661 12.85 -10.99 -16.05
C ASP A 661 11.98 -12.22 -15.76
N ALA A 662 10.91 -12.40 -16.54
CA ALA A 662 9.98 -13.50 -16.34
C ALA A 662 9.30 -13.97 -17.62
N LYS A 663 8.80 -15.21 -17.59
CA LYS A 663 8.09 -15.85 -18.70
C LYS A 663 6.74 -15.15 -18.97
N GLY A 664 6.40 -15.02 -20.25
CA GLY A 664 5.11 -14.51 -20.71
C GLY A 664 5.13 -13.11 -21.33
N LYS A 665 6.29 -12.43 -21.44
CA LYS A 665 6.45 -11.12 -22.09
C LYS A 665 5.79 -11.07 -23.48
N THR A 666 6.17 -12.01 -24.35
CA THR A 666 5.65 -12.09 -25.73
C THR A 666 4.13 -12.22 -25.76
N SER A 667 3.57 -13.20 -25.05
CA SER A 667 2.12 -13.39 -25.02
C SER A 667 1.39 -12.19 -24.38
N SER A 668 2.02 -11.47 -23.44
CA SER A 668 1.42 -10.30 -22.80
C SER A 668 1.14 -9.18 -23.82
N PHE A 669 2.10 -8.90 -24.70
CA PHE A 669 1.92 -7.86 -25.73
C PHE A 669 1.08 -8.30 -26.90
N VAL A 670 1.14 -9.58 -27.25
CA VAL A 670 0.29 -10.15 -28.29
C VAL A 670 -1.19 -10.06 -27.85
N ILE A 671 -1.50 -10.45 -26.61
CA ILE A 671 -2.85 -10.37 -26.04
C ILE A 671 -3.31 -8.91 -25.95
N SER A 672 -2.47 -8.01 -25.40
CA SER A 672 -2.87 -6.62 -25.20
C SER A 672 -3.09 -5.86 -26.51
N THR A 673 -2.28 -6.12 -27.54
CA THR A 673 -2.45 -5.51 -28.86
C THR A 673 -3.63 -6.10 -29.62
N LEU A 674 -3.88 -7.41 -29.56
CA LEU A 674 -5.08 -8.02 -30.17
C LEU A 674 -6.38 -7.54 -29.50
N GLN A 675 -6.34 -7.31 -28.19
CA GLN A 675 -7.47 -6.76 -27.45
C GLN A 675 -7.85 -5.36 -27.95
N GLN A 676 -6.86 -4.50 -28.16
CA GLN A 676 -7.04 -3.11 -28.59
C GLN A 676 -7.21 -2.95 -30.10
N LEU A 677 -6.80 -3.95 -30.90
CA LEU A 677 -6.85 -3.86 -32.35
C LEU A 677 -8.28 -3.88 -32.89
N GLU A 678 -8.58 -2.87 -33.70
CA GLU A 678 -9.72 -2.83 -34.63
C GLU A 678 -9.16 -2.81 -36.06
N PRO A 679 -9.23 -3.94 -36.80
CA PRO A 679 -8.57 -4.04 -38.10
C PRO A 679 -9.27 -3.18 -39.15
N ILE A 680 -8.51 -2.31 -39.81
CA ILE A 680 -8.97 -1.51 -40.96
C ILE A 680 -8.22 -1.99 -42.20
N ASP A 681 -8.97 -2.49 -43.19
CA ASP A 681 -8.39 -2.99 -44.44
C ASP A 681 -7.55 -1.91 -45.14
N GLY A 682 -6.33 -2.29 -45.51
CA GLY A 682 -5.38 -1.37 -46.15
C GLY A 682 -4.54 -0.53 -45.18
N GLN A 683 -4.74 -0.66 -43.87
CA GLN A 683 -3.98 0.09 -42.85
C GLN A 683 -3.18 -0.82 -41.91
N ILE A 684 -1.99 -0.35 -41.53
CA ILE A 684 -1.14 -1.00 -40.54
C ILE A 684 -1.33 -0.29 -39.20
N SER A 685 -1.82 -1.03 -38.20
CA SER A 685 -2.12 -0.48 -36.86
C SER A 685 -1.07 -0.90 -35.82
N VAL A 686 -0.40 -2.04 -36.01
CA VAL A 686 0.61 -2.56 -35.07
C VAL A 686 1.93 -2.78 -35.79
N LEU A 687 3.01 -2.21 -35.25
CA LEU A 687 4.38 -2.44 -35.71
C LEU A 687 5.25 -2.97 -34.58
N ILE A 688 5.91 -4.10 -34.82
CA ILE A 688 6.74 -4.81 -33.84
C ILE A 688 8.15 -4.95 -34.38
N LEU A 689 9.13 -4.41 -33.67
CA LEU A 689 10.54 -4.53 -34.02
C LEU A 689 11.21 -5.57 -33.14
N VAL A 690 11.99 -6.45 -33.78
CA VAL A 690 12.72 -7.53 -33.13
C VAL A 690 14.13 -7.70 -33.71
N PRO A 691 15.11 -8.21 -32.94
CA PRO A 691 16.49 -8.28 -33.40
C PRO A 691 16.75 -9.38 -34.44
N SER A 692 15.91 -10.42 -34.53
CA SER A 692 16.18 -11.60 -35.37
C SER A 692 14.98 -12.11 -36.17
N ARG A 693 15.27 -12.82 -37.28
CA ARG A 693 14.28 -13.47 -38.15
C ARG A 693 13.47 -14.57 -37.44
N GLU A 694 14.11 -15.27 -36.50
CA GLU A 694 13.52 -16.39 -35.77
C GLU A 694 12.49 -15.89 -34.77
N MET A 695 12.82 -14.80 -34.06
CA MET A 695 11.87 -14.12 -33.19
C MET A 695 10.68 -13.55 -33.97
N ALA A 696 10.93 -12.91 -35.11
CA ALA A 696 9.86 -12.41 -35.97
C ALA A 696 8.87 -13.52 -36.37
N SER A 697 9.41 -14.69 -36.74
CA SER A 697 8.60 -15.86 -37.11
C SER A 697 7.88 -16.48 -35.91
N ASN A 698 8.47 -16.44 -34.72
CA ASN A 698 7.84 -16.93 -33.49
C ASN A 698 6.65 -16.04 -33.08
N ILE A 699 6.84 -14.73 -33.05
CA ILE A 699 5.79 -13.77 -32.70
C ILE A 699 4.66 -13.83 -33.73
N GLN A 700 4.97 -13.98 -35.03
CA GLN A 700 3.94 -14.16 -36.06
C GLN A 700 3.05 -15.38 -35.79
N ARG A 701 3.64 -16.49 -35.35
CA ARG A 701 2.90 -17.71 -34.96
C ARG A 701 2.05 -17.49 -33.71
N GLU A 702 2.54 -16.75 -32.73
CA GLU A 702 1.79 -16.42 -31.51
C GLU A 702 0.56 -15.57 -31.85
N TYR A 703 0.71 -14.51 -32.67
CA TYR A 703 -0.45 -13.75 -33.15
C TYR A 703 -1.47 -14.63 -33.86
N ALA A 704 -1.03 -15.49 -34.79
CA ALA A 704 -1.93 -16.39 -35.52
C ALA A 704 -2.66 -17.39 -34.60
N ARG A 705 -2.03 -17.81 -33.51
CA ARG A 705 -2.63 -18.70 -32.50
C ARG A 705 -3.69 -17.99 -31.67
N PHE A 706 -3.36 -16.83 -31.11
CA PHE A 706 -4.29 -16.08 -30.26
C PHE A 706 -5.44 -15.46 -31.06
N SER A 707 -5.23 -15.11 -32.33
CA SER A 707 -6.25 -14.51 -33.19
C SER A 707 -7.12 -15.52 -33.94
N LYS A 708 -7.06 -16.82 -33.60
CA LYS A 708 -7.77 -17.91 -34.31
C LYS A 708 -9.28 -17.68 -34.44
N TYR A 709 -9.89 -17.05 -33.44
CA TYR A 709 -11.33 -16.80 -33.38
C TYR A 709 -11.71 -15.33 -33.60
N LEU A 710 -10.73 -14.45 -33.76
CA LEU A 710 -10.97 -13.04 -34.05
C LEU A 710 -11.29 -12.84 -35.54
N GLU A 711 -11.81 -11.67 -35.89
CA GLU A 711 -11.92 -11.22 -37.28
C GLU A 711 -10.57 -11.38 -38.02
N PRO A 712 -10.59 -11.66 -39.34
CA PRO A 712 -9.39 -12.04 -40.08
C PRO A 712 -8.32 -10.94 -40.06
N ASN A 713 -7.36 -11.10 -39.14
CA ASN A 713 -6.20 -10.24 -39.03
C ASN A 713 -5.11 -10.68 -40.01
N LYS A 714 -4.72 -9.78 -40.92
CA LYS A 714 -3.60 -10.01 -41.82
C LYS A 714 -2.29 -9.73 -41.06
N ILE A 715 -1.50 -10.77 -40.82
CA ILE A 715 -0.23 -10.68 -40.07
C ILE A 715 0.92 -11.02 -41.00
N ALA A 716 1.93 -10.14 -41.10
CA ALA A 716 3.10 -10.37 -41.94
C ALA A 716 4.41 -10.07 -41.19
N ALA A 717 5.42 -10.91 -41.43
CA ALA A 717 6.77 -10.69 -40.93
C ALA A 717 7.73 -10.36 -42.08
N PHE A 718 8.57 -9.33 -41.92
CA PHE A 718 9.61 -9.01 -42.90
C PHE A 718 10.98 -8.81 -42.24
N PHE A 719 11.98 -9.50 -42.77
CA PHE A 719 13.35 -9.48 -42.24
C PHE A 719 14.38 -9.60 -43.38
N GLY A 720 15.65 -9.43 -43.04
CA GLY A 720 16.77 -9.57 -43.99
C GLY A 720 16.91 -10.99 -44.55
N GLY A 721 17.50 -11.12 -45.74
CA GLY A 721 17.68 -12.42 -46.43
C GLY A 721 16.60 -12.75 -47.46
N VAL A 722 15.46 -12.04 -47.46
CA VAL A 722 14.45 -12.10 -48.52
C VAL A 722 14.67 -10.93 -49.50
N PRO A 723 14.60 -11.12 -50.83
CA PRO A 723 14.69 -10.03 -51.78
C PRO A 723 13.64 -8.94 -51.51
N ILE A 724 14.07 -7.68 -51.36
CA ILE A 724 13.16 -6.58 -51.00
C ILE A 724 12.02 -6.41 -52.02
N LYS A 725 12.26 -6.75 -53.30
CA LYS A 725 11.23 -6.71 -54.35
C LYS A 725 10.02 -7.58 -54.01
N GLN A 726 10.23 -8.77 -53.43
CA GLN A 726 9.16 -9.68 -53.02
C GLN A 726 8.32 -9.07 -51.89
N ASN A 727 8.97 -8.45 -50.90
CA ASN A 727 8.27 -7.78 -49.80
C ASN A 727 7.42 -6.61 -50.31
N LYS A 728 7.93 -5.84 -51.28
CA LYS A 728 7.19 -4.73 -51.90
C LYS A 728 5.98 -5.22 -52.69
N GLU A 729 6.12 -6.32 -53.42
CA GLU A 729 5.02 -6.92 -54.17
C GLU A 729 3.94 -7.47 -53.23
N TYR A 730 4.34 -8.12 -52.13
CA TYR A 730 3.42 -8.57 -51.10
C TYR A 730 2.62 -7.42 -50.50
N LEU A 731 3.28 -6.33 -50.07
CA LEU A 731 2.62 -5.18 -49.45
C LEU A 731 1.65 -4.46 -50.40
N ARG A 732 1.90 -4.48 -51.72
CA ARG A 732 0.98 -3.92 -52.71
C ARG A 732 -0.30 -4.73 -52.87
N ASN A 733 -0.20 -6.05 -52.79
CA ASN A 733 -1.32 -6.95 -53.03
C ASN A 733 -2.07 -7.33 -51.74
N ASN A 734 -1.39 -7.32 -50.60
CA ASN A 734 -1.90 -7.76 -49.30
C ASN A 734 -1.33 -6.86 -48.19
N CYS A 735 -2.05 -5.78 -47.85
CA CYS A 735 -1.66 -4.91 -46.73
C CYS A 735 -2.01 -5.59 -45.39
N PRO A 736 -1.02 -5.87 -44.52
CA PRO A 736 -1.24 -6.46 -43.20
C PRO A 736 -1.72 -5.41 -42.17
N HIS A 737 -2.47 -5.85 -41.15
CA HIS A 737 -2.84 -5.03 -40.00
C HIS A 737 -1.73 -5.02 -38.93
N ILE A 738 -1.01 -6.15 -38.81
CA ILE A 738 0.08 -6.35 -37.85
C ILE A 738 1.36 -6.67 -38.63
N VAL A 739 2.40 -5.86 -38.43
CA VAL A 739 3.71 -6.01 -39.08
C VAL A 739 4.77 -6.30 -38.04
N ILE A 740 5.54 -7.37 -38.28
CA ILE A 740 6.66 -7.78 -37.43
C ILE A 740 7.94 -7.72 -38.27
N GLY A 741 9.03 -7.17 -37.77
CA GLY A 741 10.24 -7.15 -38.58
C GLY A 741 11.51 -6.73 -37.89
N THR A 742 12.62 -6.92 -38.59
CA THR A 742 13.92 -6.42 -38.12
C THR A 742 14.06 -4.93 -38.45
N PRO A 743 14.65 -4.11 -37.56
CA PRO A 743 14.70 -2.65 -37.72
C PRO A 743 15.21 -2.17 -39.08
N ILE A 744 16.31 -2.74 -39.58
CA ILE A 744 16.93 -2.34 -40.85
C ILE A 744 15.97 -2.61 -42.03
N ARG A 745 15.33 -3.79 -42.07
CA ARG A 745 14.41 -4.14 -43.15
C ARG A 745 13.13 -3.30 -43.12
N MET A 746 12.64 -2.98 -41.92
CA MET A 746 11.49 -2.08 -41.75
C MET A 746 11.82 -0.69 -42.29
N LEU A 747 13.00 -0.15 -41.94
CA LEU A 747 13.45 1.15 -42.42
C LEU A 747 13.54 1.18 -43.95
N ASP A 748 14.12 0.16 -44.59
CA ASP A 748 14.20 0.07 -46.06
C ASP A 748 12.81 0.13 -46.73
N LEU A 749 11.82 -0.58 -46.15
CA LEU A 749 10.46 -0.62 -46.70
C LEU A 749 9.73 0.71 -46.53
N ILE A 750 9.93 1.40 -45.39
CA ILE A 750 9.39 2.73 -45.11
C ILE A 750 10.00 3.77 -46.05
N GLN A 751 11.34 3.81 -46.16
CA GLN A 751 12.05 4.77 -47.02
C GLN A 751 11.72 4.58 -48.50
N SER A 752 11.43 3.35 -48.91
CA SER A 752 11.01 3.06 -50.27
C SER A 752 9.54 3.37 -50.56
N GLY A 753 8.80 3.92 -49.59
CA GLY A 753 7.37 4.25 -49.70
C GLY A 753 6.45 3.03 -49.80
N SER A 754 6.96 1.82 -49.56
CA SER A 754 6.20 0.57 -49.70
C SER A 754 5.49 0.16 -48.42
N LEU A 755 5.93 0.66 -47.26
CA LEU A 755 5.29 0.45 -45.95
C LEU A 755 4.79 1.79 -45.41
N ASN A 756 3.48 1.97 -45.32
CA ASN A 756 2.88 3.18 -44.76
C ASN A 756 2.67 3.01 -43.25
N ILE A 757 3.32 3.88 -42.46
CA ILE A 757 3.31 3.85 -40.99
C ILE A 757 2.53 5.01 -40.38
N ALA A 758 1.73 5.73 -41.19
CA ALA A 758 1.00 6.91 -40.74
C ALA A 758 -0.10 6.62 -39.71
N ASN A 759 -0.61 5.39 -39.63
CA ASN A 759 -1.74 5.04 -38.77
C ASN A 759 -1.38 3.99 -37.70
N ILE A 760 -0.10 3.87 -37.36
CA ILE A 760 0.34 2.98 -36.29
C ILE A 760 -0.25 3.46 -34.95
N GLN A 761 -1.03 2.58 -34.31
CA GLN A 761 -1.57 2.75 -32.98
C GLN A 761 -0.64 2.16 -31.92
N HIS A 762 0.04 1.04 -32.22
CA HIS A 762 0.93 0.36 -31.29
C HIS A 762 2.32 0.13 -31.88
N PHE A 763 3.35 0.61 -31.20
CA PHE A 763 4.77 0.42 -31.54
C PHE A 763 5.45 -0.41 -30.45
N VAL A 764 5.84 -1.64 -30.80
CA VAL A 764 6.36 -2.62 -29.83
C VAL A 764 7.83 -2.92 -30.09
N LEU A 765 8.63 -2.92 -29.03
CA LEU A 765 10.04 -3.32 -29.03
C LEU A 765 10.24 -4.56 -28.14
N ASP A 766 10.61 -5.69 -28.72
CA ASP A 766 10.93 -6.93 -28.00
C ASP A 766 12.43 -7.23 -28.08
N GLU A 767 13.07 -7.59 -26.95
CA GLU A 767 14.55 -7.65 -26.78
C GLU A 767 15.23 -6.33 -27.18
N CYS A 768 14.74 -5.23 -26.60
CA CYS A 768 15.21 -3.90 -26.99
C CYS A 768 16.65 -3.62 -26.55
N ASP A 769 17.15 -4.29 -25.51
CA ASP A 769 18.55 -4.26 -25.10
C ASP A 769 19.50 -4.66 -26.25
N ARG A 770 19.18 -5.74 -26.99
CA ARG A 770 19.95 -6.21 -28.14
C ARG A 770 19.86 -5.24 -29.31
N MET A 771 18.68 -4.70 -29.58
CA MET A 771 18.47 -3.75 -30.68
C MET A 771 19.16 -2.41 -30.42
N MET A 772 19.09 -1.91 -29.19
CA MET A 772 19.69 -0.62 -28.79
C MET A 772 21.20 -0.73 -28.52
N GLY A 773 21.71 -1.94 -28.29
CA GLY A 773 23.14 -2.24 -28.17
C GLY A 773 23.88 -2.28 -29.52
N ASN A 774 23.18 -2.50 -30.64
CA ASN A 774 23.75 -2.47 -31.99
C ASN A 774 23.52 -1.10 -32.64
N SER A 775 24.58 -0.42 -33.10
CA SER A 775 24.50 0.95 -33.65
C SER A 775 23.55 1.07 -34.83
N ASP A 776 23.61 0.13 -35.77
CA ASP A 776 22.82 0.19 -37.02
C ASP A 776 21.34 -0.08 -36.74
N MET A 777 21.04 -1.02 -35.85
CA MET A 777 19.67 -1.31 -35.42
C MET A 777 19.09 -0.18 -34.57
N CYS A 778 19.87 0.38 -33.64
CA CYS A 778 19.49 1.52 -32.82
C CYS A 778 19.13 2.73 -33.70
N ASP A 779 19.98 3.06 -34.67
CA ASP A 779 19.72 4.15 -35.62
C ASP A 779 18.46 3.90 -36.45
N ALA A 780 18.21 2.66 -36.86
CA ALA A 780 17.00 2.29 -37.58
C ALA A 780 15.74 2.43 -36.71
N VAL A 781 15.76 1.93 -35.47
CA VAL A 781 14.65 2.09 -34.51
C VAL A 781 14.31 3.57 -34.30
N LEU A 782 15.32 4.41 -34.05
CA LEU A 782 15.14 5.84 -33.84
C LEU A 782 14.56 6.55 -35.06
N LYS A 783 14.99 6.20 -36.27
CA LYS A 783 14.47 6.78 -37.53
C LYS A 783 13.02 6.36 -37.77
N ILE A 784 12.70 5.08 -37.57
CA ILE A 784 11.32 4.57 -37.71
C ILE A 784 10.41 5.27 -36.71
N PHE A 785 10.83 5.35 -35.44
CA PHE A 785 10.05 5.98 -34.38
C PHE A 785 9.71 7.44 -34.72
N LYS A 786 10.70 8.23 -35.17
CA LYS A 786 10.49 9.62 -35.60
C LYS A 786 9.49 9.77 -36.76
N SER A 787 9.29 8.73 -37.56
CA SER A 787 8.34 8.72 -38.67
C SER A 787 6.92 8.28 -38.28
N THR A 788 6.67 7.89 -37.02
CA THR A 788 5.33 7.55 -36.50
C THR A 788 4.62 8.77 -35.87
N LYS A 789 3.28 8.81 -35.88
CA LYS A 789 2.47 9.94 -35.38
C LYS A 789 2.41 10.01 -33.84
N GLY A 790 2.00 11.16 -33.29
CA GLY A 790 2.01 11.44 -31.84
C GLY A 790 1.09 10.59 -30.95
N HIS A 791 0.04 9.96 -31.51
CA HIS A 791 -0.91 9.13 -30.73
C HIS A 791 -0.56 7.64 -30.68
N THR A 792 0.67 7.25 -31.07
CA THR A 792 1.11 5.85 -31.03
C THR A 792 1.52 5.44 -29.62
N GLN A 793 0.88 4.41 -29.06
CA GLN A 793 1.27 3.75 -27.81
C GLN A 793 2.56 2.96 -28.02
N ILE A 794 3.52 3.11 -27.11
CA ILE A 794 4.84 2.48 -27.18
C ILE A 794 4.95 1.45 -26.06
N MET A 795 5.36 0.23 -26.41
CA MET A 795 5.61 -0.84 -25.45
C MET A 795 7.01 -1.41 -25.67
N SER A 796 7.81 -1.52 -24.61
CA SER A 796 9.15 -2.10 -24.66
C SER A 796 9.30 -3.22 -23.64
N TYR A 797 9.96 -4.31 -24.03
CA TYR A 797 10.19 -5.47 -23.19
C TYR A 797 11.68 -5.77 -23.15
N ASP A 798 12.33 -5.51 -22.01
CA ASP A 798 13.45 -6.28 -21.46
C ASP A 798 14.06 -5.67 -20.18
N VAL A 799 15.02 -6.38 -19.56
CA VAL A 799 15.92 -5.83 -18.54
C VAL A 799 16.87 -4.82 -19.19
N LEU A 800 16.71 -3.54 -18.87
CA LEU A 800 17.49 -2.47 -19.49
C LEU A 800 18.70 -2.09 -18.64
N ASN A 801 19.87 -2.01 -19.28
CA ASN A 801 20.99 -1.28 -18.68
C ASN A 801 20.68 0.24 -18.65
N LYS A 802 21.34 0.99 -17.76
CA LYS A 802 21.10 2.44 -17.58
C LYS A 802 21.17 3.25 -18.88
N ASN A 803 22.08 2.90 -19.79
CA ASN A 803 22.28 3.60 -21.06
C ASN A 803 21.11 3.34 -22.03
N THR A 804 20.69 2.09 -22.17
CA THR A 804 19.53 1.71 -22.98
C THR A 804 18.24 2.29 -22.43
N ARG A 805 18.07 2.28 -21.10
CA ARG A 805 16.94 2.91 -20.43
C ARG A 805 16.89 4.40 -20.73
N GLN A 806 18.01 5.12 -20.59
CA GLN A 806 18.04 6.54 -20.90
C GLN A 806 17.72 6.82 -22.37
N LYS A 807 18.26 6.05 -23.31
CA LYS A 807 17.92 6.19 -24.74
C LYS A 807 16.44 5.95 -25.02
N LEU A 808 15.81 5.01 -24.33
CA LEU A 808 14.37 4.77 -24.43
C LEU A 808 13.58 5.88 -23.78
N LEU A 809 13.94 6.33 -22.58
CA LEU A 809 13.32 7.49 -21.93
C LEU A 809 13.43 8.72 -22.82
N ASP A 810 14.57 8.98 -23.45
CA ASP A 810 14.73 10.05 -24.45
C ASP A 810 13.76 9.86 -25.65
N ILE A 811 13.48 8.62 -26.07
CA ILE A 811 12.48 8.31 -27.11
C ILE A 811 11.05 8.64 -26.60
N TYR A 812 10.74 8.31 -25.35
CA TYR A 812 9.45 8.61 -24.73
C TYR A 812 9.28 10.13 -24.44
N GLU A 813 10.33 10.81 -23.97
CA GLU A 813 10.34 12.21 -23.54
C GLU A 813 10.39 13.20 -24.72
N LYS A 814 11.16 12.92 -25.78
CA LYS A 814 11.24 13.77 -26.99
C LYS A 814 9.94 13.86 -27.82
N ARG A 815 8.85 13.26 -27.32
CA ARG A 815 7.49 13.40 -27.84
C ARG A 815 6.58 14.27 -26.98
N ILE A 816 6.95 14.45 -25.71
CA ILE A 816 6.21 15.25 -24.71
C ILE A 816 6.63 16.73 -24.79
N THR A 817 7.85 17.00 -25.27
CA THR A 817 8.33 18.31 -25.73
C THR A 817 8.16 18.48 -27.23
#